data_AF-A0A522T4E4-F1
#
_entry.id   AF-A0A522T4E4-F1
#
_cell.length_a   1.000
_cell.length_b   1.000
_cell.length_c   1.000
_cell.angle_alpha   90.00
_cell.angle_beta   90.00
_cell.angle_gamma   90.00
#
_symmetry.space_group_name_H-M   'P 1'
#
loop_
_entity.id
_entity.type
_entity.pdbx_description
1 polymer ?
#
loop_
_entity_poly.entity_id
_entity_poly.type
_entity_poly.pdbx_seq_one_letter_code
_entity_poly.pdbx_strand_id
1 'polypeptide(L)'
;MKTRSAKRGNLEAPEAAPAAVGERPTRHRGDYKRPGLPSILEEIVQEQRVQSALRRTMMRGTHAQLRQALAGRADRRHFVVALREARRPAVIAELKRASPSRGRIRESFPVAELARGYERAGATALSVLTEEKHFEGRLEYLEQVRQATSLPILRKDFIVSDFQVYESAAAGADAVLLIAAIQNGTMLHRLVHAAKKAEIATLCEVHNERELKMAMGAGVDCIGVNHRDLHTFAVDLGVGEELGPQLTRDVVGVAESGLRTAEDLVRMSTAGFRAFLIGESFMQAPDPGEALAQLLSGVQMPLIKICGITNRDDALQAAAAGASAVGFVFAPSPRRVRREVVRDLAPLLPAEVLRVGVFSGAPLDEIAQTVEACGLHAVQLHGNYTPADGRRLRDRAQVAVWRAVSMPKGAEAGLEWADVAERFLLDHAGKDGVSGGSGQSFDWAQARVFARELAARVRTGAPVPGIVIAGGLKAKNVAEALRKSGAEGADTSSGVESKAGKKDPEAVQAFCHAARGVLLLRRNAVPVPANTSGAAGAAPGRFGRYGGRYVPETLVHPLDELVSAYEEAKRDPSFTAELNELLQKFAGRPTPLTFAPRLTAELGGARIYLKREDLLHTGAHKINNCLGQALLARRMGKRRIIAETGAGQHGVATATVCAHFGMECVVYMGADDMARQALNVARMRLLGAEVRAVNSGSRTLKDAINEAMRDWVSRCTDTHYLLGSVLGAHPYPAMVRDFHICIGREARQQILAAEGRLPAALIACVGGGSNAIGLFHAFLNDPGVALIGVEAGGRGTALGQHAARFQAGEGGGTPGVLQGTFSYLLQDAYGQVAPTHSISAGLDYPSVGPEHAELHDRRRAEYVAADDAAALEACQRLSRLEGIIPALESAHAVAEACRRAPQMELDSAMIINISGRGDKDMDILTRELKLNA
;
A
#
# COMPACT_ATOMS: atom_id res chain seq x y z
N MET A 1 3.83 50.24 52.27
CA MET A 1 4.84 50.50 51.21
C MET A 1 4.07 50.73 49.91
N LYS A 2 3.81 51.99 49.51
CA LYS A 2 4.59 52.81 48.56
C LYS A 2 4.68 52.13 47.18
N THR A 3 4.16 52.64 46.06
CA THR A 3 3.86 54.03 45.63
C THR A 3 2.96 53.99 44.36
N ARG A 4 1.85 54.77 44.32
CA ARG A 4 1.55 55.94 43.43
C ARG A 4 1.58 55.63 41.92
N SER A 5 0.60 56.00 41.08
CA SER A 5 -0.02 57.32 40.94
C SER A 5 -1.24 57.28 40.00
N ALA A 6 -2.22 58.14 40.28
CA ALA A 6 -3.46 58.39 39.53
C ALA A 6 -3.30 59.44 38.40
N LYS A 7 -4.33 59.60 37.55
CA LYS A 7 -5.20 60.82 37.44
C LYS A 7 -6.18 60.68 36.25
N ARG A 8 -7.51 60.73 36.51
CA ARG A 8 -8.46 61.89 36.40
C ARG A 8 -8.94 62.12 34.96
N GLY A 9 -10.19 62.46 34.66
CA GLY A 9 -11.42 62.79 35.41
C GLY A 9 -12.60 62.55 34.44
N ASN A 10 -13.88 62.75 34.73
CA ASN A 10 -14.60 63.61 35.66
C ASN A 10 -16.01 62.97 35.84
N LEU A 11 -16.54 62.91 37.07
CA LEU A 11 -17.69 63.70 37.60
C LEU A 11 -19.02 63.37 36.90
N GLU A 12 -20.18 63.12 37.51
CA GLU A 12 -20.79 63.04 38.85
C GLU A 12 -22.20 62.46 38.51
N ALA A 13 -22.69 61.33 39.03
CA ALA A 13 -23.34 61.11 40.33
C ALA A 13 -24.63 61.93 40.55
N PRO A 14 -25.57 61.49 41.42
CA PRO A 14 -26.54 60.40 41.22
C PRO A 14 -27.95 60.84 41.74
N GLU A 15 -28.86 59.86 41.97
CA GLU A 15 -30.06 59.88 42.85
C GLU A 15 -31.30 59.36 42.10
N ALA A 16 -32.22 58.57 42.66
CA ALA A 16 -32.31 57.79 43.90
C ALA A 16 -33.47 56.79 43.67
N ALA A 17 -33.44 55.66 44.37
CA ALA A 17 -34.55 54.69 44.43
C ALA A 17 -35.81 55.33 45.08
N PRO A 18 -37.06 54.82 44.94
CA PRO A 18 -37.41 53.47 45.39
C PRO A 18 -38.58 52.73 44.67
N ALA A 19 -38.62 51.41 44.96
CA ALA A 19 -39.76 50.50 45.15
C ALA A 19 -41.08 50.61 44.33
N ALA A 20 -41.34 49.49 43.62
CA ALA A 20 -42.56 48.68 43.55
C ALA A 20 -43.94 49.35 43.37
N VAL A 21 -44.68 48.86 42.36
CA VAL A 21 -45.98 48.16 42.47
C VAL A 21 -46.53 47.98 41.05
N GLY A 22 -46.95 46.75 40.72
CA GLY A 22 -47.59 46.45 39.46
C GLY A 22 -49.05 46.88 39.42
N GLU A 23 -49.55 47.19 38.22
CA GLU A 23 -50.65 46.46 37.57
C GLU A 23 -50.97 47.11 36.20
N ARG A 24 -51.36 46.24 35.26
CA ARG A 24 -51.76 46.51 33.85
C ARG A 24 -53.14 47.23 33.81
N PRO A 25 -53.77 47.51 32.64
CA PRO A 25 -53.38 47.41 31.22
C PRO A 25 -53.73 48.67 30.38
N THR A 26 -53.27 48.78 29.13
CA THR A 26 -54.13 48.88 27.92
C THR A 26 -53.35 49.22 26.64
N ARG A 27 -53.55 48.36 25.64
CA ARG A 27 -53.52 48.54 24.17
C ARG A 27 -52.52 49.55 23.58
N HIS A 28 -51.47 49.03 22.93
CA HIS A 28 -50.79 49.72 21.85
C HIS A 28 -51.15 49.13 20.47
N ARG A 29 -51.56 50.06 19.61
CA ARG A 29 -51.65 49.92 18.15
C ARG A 29 -50.31 49.45 17.61
N GLY A 30 -50.39 48.56 16.62
CA GLY A 30 -49.25 47.89 16.02
C GLY A 30 -48.26 48.84 15.36
N ASP A 31 -46.99 48.60 15.69
CA ASP A 31 -45.87 48.85 14.78
C ASP A 31 -45.70 47.61 13.90
N TYR A 32 -45.91 47.80 12.59
CA TYR A 32 -45.40 46.88 11.58
C TYR A 32 -43.87 46.87 11.69
N LYS A 33 -43.31 45.81 12.32
CA LYS A 33 -41.88 45.49 12.17
C LYS A 33 -41.61 45.26 10.68
N ARG A 34 -40.66 46.02 10.13
CA ARG A 34 -40.04 45.73 8.82
C ARG A 34 -39.67 44.23 8.77
N PRO A 35 -39.95 43.51 7.67
CA PRO A 35 -39.46 42.15 7.51
C PRO A 35 -37.94 42.18 7.63
N GLY A 36 -37.37 41.32 8.48
CA GLY A 36 -35.93 41.11 8.51
C GLY A 36 -35.46 40.63 7.13
N LEU A 37 -34.25 41.03 6.73
CA LEU A 37 -33.61 40.50 5.52
C LEU A 37 -33.65 38.96 5.56
N PRO A 38 -34.07 38.29 4.47
CA PRO A 38 -34.09 36.82 4.44
C PRO A 38 -32.71 36.27 4.74
N SER A 39 -32.64 35.18 5.52
CA SER A 39 -31.39 34.43 5.66
C SER A 39 -30.97 33.89 4.29
N ILE A 40 -29.65 33.72 4.07
CA ILE A 40 -29.10 33.16 2.81
C ILE A 40 -29.77 31.82 2.46
N LEU A 41 -30.10 31.02 3.47
CA LEU A 41 -30.82 29.76 3.31
C LEU A 41 -32.24 29.95 2.72
N GLU A 42 -32.98 30.95 3.18
CA GLU A 42 -34.33 31.23 2.69
C GLU A 42 -34.33 31.72 1.24
N GLU A 43 -33.32 32.52 0.85
CA GLU A 43 -33.13 32.95 -0.54
C GLU A 43 -32.91 31.75 -1.46
N ILE A 44 -31.96 30.87 -1.11
CA ILE A 44 -31.66 29.66 -1.89
C ILE A 44 -32.91 28.78 -2.04
N VAL A 45 -33.66 28.56 -0.96
CA VAL A 45 -34.85 27.71 -0.97
C VAL A 45 -35.95 28.28 -1.87
N GLN A 46 -36.19 29.59 -1.84
CA GLN A 46 -37.20 30.22 -2.69
C GLN A 46 -36.83 30.12 -4.17
N GLU A 47 -35.57 30.38 -4.50
CA GLU A 47 -35.09 30.26 -5.88
C GLU A 47 -35.22 28.82 -6.39
N GLN A 48 -34.89 27.83 -5.56
CA GLN A 48 -35.03 26.42 -5.91
C GLN A 48 -36.49 26.01 -6.14
N ARG A 49 -37.45 26.57 -5.40
CA ARG A 49 -38.88 26.33 -5.67
C ARG A 49 -39.29 26.86 -7.04
N VAL A 50 -38.83 28.05 -7.41
CA VAL A 50 -39.11 28.66 -8.72
C VAL A 50 -38.47 27.85 -9.85
N GLN A 51 -37.18 27.52 -9.73
CA GLN A 51 -36.44 26.73 -10.73
C GLN A 51 -37.05 25.34 -10.92
N SER A 52 -37.39 24.66 -9.82
CA SER A 52 -38.04 23.35 -9.83
C SER A 52 -39.40 23.39 -10.54
N ALA A 53 -40.20 24.44 -10.31
CA ALA A 53 -41.49 24.63 -10.99
C ALA A 53 -41.33 24.91 -12.49
N LEU A 54 -40.34 25.73 -12.87
CA LEU A 54 -40.03 26.03 -14.27
C LEU A 54 -39.56 24.78 -15.01
N ARG A 55 -38.58 24.04 -14.48
CA ARG A 55 -38.09 22.78 -15.09
C ARG A 55 -39.19 21.74 -15.23
N ARG A 56 -40.04 21.60 -14.20
CA ARG A 56 -41.22 20.73 -14.26
C ARG A 56 -42.18 21.12 -15.37
N THR A 57 -42.29 22.40 -15.70
CA THR A 57 -43.16 22.90 -16.79
C THR A 57 -42.49 22.74 -18.16
N MET A 58 -41.17 22.92 -18.24
CA MET A 58 -40.39 22.81 -19.48
C MET A 58 -40.19 21.37 -19.96
N MET A 59 -40.05 20.41 -19.04
CA MET A 59 -40.04 18.99 -19.42
C MET A 59 -41.44 18.56 -19.87
N ARG A 60 -41.60 18.32 -21.17
CA ARG A 60 -42.87 17.87 -21.78
C ARG A 60 -43.21 16.43 -21.35
N GLY A 61 -43.86 16.32 -20.19
CA GLY A 61 -44.47 15.10 -19.68
C GLY A 61 -44.06 14.81 -18.23
N THR A 62 -45.04 14.34 -17.46
CA THR A 62 -45.07 14.38 -16.00
C THR A 62 -44.13 13.37 -15.34
N HIS A 63 -44.14 13.32 -13.99
CA HIS A 63 -43.48 12.27 -13.17
C HIS A 63 -43.62 10.85 -13.73
N ALA A 64 -44.66 10.55 -14.51
CA ALA A 64 -44.86 9.27 -15.18
C ALA A 64 -43.76 8.92 -16.18
N GLN A 65 -43.26 9.88 -16.97
CA GLN A 65 -42.21 9.62 -17.96
C GLN A 65 -40.85 9.39 -17.29
N LEU A 66 -40.50 10.17 -16.27
CA LEU A 66 -39.27 9.93 -15.48
C LEU A 66 -39.33 8.57 -14.80
N ARG A 67 -40.48 8.17 -14.25
CA ARG A 67 -40.66 6.81 -13.70
C ARG A 67 -40.51 5.72 -14.76
N GLN A 68 -41.01 5.94 -15.98
CA GLN A 68 -40.84 4.99 -17.07
C GLN A 68 -39.37 4.87 -17.50
N ALA A 69 -38.62 5.98 -17.53
CA ALA A 69 -37.18 5.98 -17.80
C ALA A 69 -36.35 5.26 -16.72
N LEU A 70 -36.86 5.21 -15.49
CA LEU A 70 -36.22 4.53 -14.36
C LEU A 70 -36.53 3.03 -14.27
N ALA A 71 -37.62 2.58 -14.89
CA ALA A 71 -38.06 1.19 -14.87
C ALA A 71 -37.05 0.29 -15.62
N GLY A 72 -36.48 -0.70 -14.93
CA GLY A 72 -35.54 -1.66 -15.52
C GLY A 72 -34.09 -1.19 -15.64
N ARG A 73 -33.72 -0.08 -14.97
CA ARG A 73 -32.35 0.42 -14.95
C ARG A 73 -31.38 -0.59 -14.30
N ALA A 74 -30.45 -1.14 -15.08
CA ALA A 74 -29.54 -2.22 -14.67
C ALA A 74 -28.27 -1.76 -13.93
N ASP A 75 -27.88 -0.49 -14.04
CA ASP A 75 -26.63 0.07 -13.50
C ASP A 75 -26.75 0.67 -12.08
N ARG A 76 -27.78 0.31 -11.31
CA ARG A 76 -28.06 0.88 -9.97
C ARG A 76 -26.97 0.52 -8.96
N ARG A 77 -26.59 1.48 -8.11
CA ARG A 77 -25.60 1.29 -7.05
C ARG A 77 -26.26 1.48 -5.69
N HIS A 78 -25.97 0.61 -4.73
CA HIS A 78 -26.64 0.62 -3.44
C HIS A 78 -25.91 1.53 -2.43
N PHE A 79 -26.29 2.81 -2.36
CA PHE A 79 -25.64 3.82 -1.52
C PHE A 79 -25.56 3.42 -0.03
N VAL A 80 -26.68 3.01 0.57
CA VAL A 80 -26.75 2.62 2.00
C VAL A 80 -25.92 1.37 2.28
N VAL A 81 -25.96 0.39 1.37
CA VAL A 81 -25.20 -0.86 1.48
C VAL A 81 -23.70 -0.56 1.45
N ALA A 82 -23.25 0.27 0.51
CA ALA A 82 -21.86 0.68 0.41
C ALA A 82 -21.34 1.31 1.71
N LEU A 83 -22.13 2.18 2.36
CA LEU A 83 -21.76 2.78 3.64
C LEU A 83 -21.75 1.78 4.80
N ARG A 84 -22.74 0.87 4.86
CA ARG A 84 -22.85 -0.13 5.95
C ARG A 84 -21.80 -1.21 5.87
N GLU A 85 -21.46 -1.65 4.66
CA GLU A 85 -20.55 -2.76 4.41
C GLU A 85 -19.10 -2.32 4.19
N ALA A 86 -18.82 -1.01 4.27
CA ALA A 86 -17.49 -0.46 4.15
C ALA A 86 -16.52 -1.17 5.11
N ARG A 87 -15.50 -1.82 4.55
CA ARG A 87 -14.40 -2.46 5.31
C ARG A 87 -13.33 -1.47 5.79
N ARG A 88 -13.54 -0.19 5.52
CA ARG A 88 -12.71 0.98 5.85
C ARG A 88 -13.64 2.10 6.32
N PRO A 89 -13.13 3.19 6.91
CA PRO A 89 -13.96 4.35 7.24
C PRO A 89 -14.75 4.81 6.02
N ALA A 90 -16.08 4.89 6.16
CA ALA A 90 -16.95 5.18 5.03
C ALA A 90 -16.93 6.68 4.71
N VAL A 91 -16.03 7.11 3.83
CA VAL A 91 -15.96 8.52 3.43
C VAL A 91 -16.81 8.77 2.18
N ILE A 92 -17.75 9.71 2.30
CA ILE A 92 -18.50 10.31 1.21
C ILE A 92 -17.72 11.54 0.77
N ALA A 93 -16.94 11.40 -0.31
CA ALA A 93 -16.08 12.48 -0.79
C ALA A 93 -16.89 13.46 -1.63
N GLU A 94 -16.94 14.72 -1.20
CA GLU A 94 -17.75 15.76 -1.83
C GLU A 94 -16.96 16.50 -2.93
N LEU A 95 -17.58 16.59 -4.10
CA LEU A 95 -17.16 17.36 -5.26
C LEU A 95 -17.90 18.70 -5.21
N LYS A 96 -17.19 19.73 -4.75
CA LYS A 96 -17.73 21.08 -4.52
C LYS A 96 -16.82 22.14 -5.11
N ARG A 97 -17.32 22.89 -6.09
CA ARG A 97 -16.56 23.94 -6.77
C ARG A 97 -16.55 25.26 -6.00
N ALA A 98 -17.70 25.66 -5.45
CA ALA A 98 -17.87 26.88 -4.67
C ALA A 98 -18.74 26.64 -3.42
N SER A 99 -18.77 27.60 -2.49
CA SER A 99 -19.74 27.63 -1.39
C SER A 99 -20.18 29.07 -1.05
N PRO A 100 -21.37 29.26 -0.46
CA PRO A 100 -21.82 30.59 0.01
C PRO A 100 -20.84 31.26 0.98
N SER A 101 -20.16 30.46 1.81
CA SER A 101 -19.26 30.94 2.86
C SER A 101 -17.86 31.32 2.39
N ARG A 102 -17.39 30.79 1.25
CA ARG A 102 -16.02 31.00 0.76
C ARG A 102 -15.92 31.43 -0.69
N GLY A 103 -17.05 31.54 -1.40
CA GLY A 103 -17.06 31.74 -2.84
C GLY A 103 -16.45 30.54 -3.56
N ARG A 104 -15.70 30.80 -4.64
CA ARG A 104 -15.06 29.75 -5.44
C ARG A 104 -13.90 29.11 -4.69
N ILE A 105 -13.99 27.79 -4.46
CA ILE A 105 -13.01 26.99 -3.73
C ILE A 105 -11.99 26.38 -4.69
N ARG A 106 -12.41 26.02 -5.91
CA ARG A 106 -11.54 25.40 -6.92
C ARG A 106 -11.81 25.93 -8.32
N GLU A 107 -10.77 26.50 -8.95
CA GLU A 107 -10.88 27.06 -10.30
C GLU A 107 -11.03 25.97 -11.37
N SER A 108 -10.07 25.04 -11.41
CA SER A 108 -10.09 23.87 -12.29
C SER A 108 -10.94 22.76 -11.66
N PHE A 109 -12.02 22.38 -12.33
CA PHE A 109 -12.99 21.42 -11.81
C PHE A 109 -13.32 20.30 -12.83
N PRO A 110 -12.33 19.48 -13.24
CA PRO A 110 -12.56 18.33 -14.12
C PRO A 110 -13.25 17.21 -13.34
N VAL A 111 -14.58 17.32 -13.17
CA VAL A 111 -15.35 16.52 -12.21
C VAL A 111 -15.17 15.01 -12.36
N ALA A 112 -15.05 14.50 -13.59
CA ALA A 112 -14.80 13.09 -13.87
C ALA A 112 -13.41 12.62 -13.40
N GLU A 113 -12.39 13.47 -13.54
CA GLU A 113 -11.03 13.16 -13.09
C GLU A 113 -10.93 13.20 -11.56
N LEU A 114 -11.53 14.22 -10.94
CA LEU A 114 -11.62 14.33 -9.49
C LEU A 114 -12.34 13.12 -8.87
N ALA A 115 -13.44 12.68 -9.49
CA ALA A 115 -14.17 11.49 -9.07
C ALA A 115 -13.31 10.22 -9.13
N ARG A 116 -12.57 10.01 -10.24
CA ARG A 116 -11.61 8.90 -10.36
C ARG A 116 -10.50 8.99 -9.32
N GLY A 117 -10.03 10.20 -9.01
CA GLY A 117 -9.06 10.45 -7.94
C GLY A 117 -9.56 9.96 -6.58
N TYR A 118 -10.78 10.35 -6.20
CA TYR A 118 -11.41 9.90 -4.97
C TYR A 118 -11.65 8.39 -4.92
N GLU A 119 -12.08 7.77 -6.03
CA GLU A 119 -12.26 6.32 -6.10
C GLU A 119 -10.95 5.56 -5.88
N ARG A 120 -9.87 5.97 -6.57
CA ARG A 120 -8.53 5.40 -6.37
C ARG A 120 -8.03 5.60 -4.93
N ALA A 121 -8.32 6.74 -4.33
CA ALA A 121 -7.95 7.08 -2.97
C ALA A 121 -8.79 6.34 -1.90
N GLY A 122 -9.88 5.68 -2.29
CA GLY A 122 -10.67 4.83 -1.41
C GLY A 122 -11.95 5.43 -0.85
N ALA A 123 -12.52 6.44 -1.51
CA ALA A 123 -13.87 6.92 -1.19
C ALA A 123 -14.90 5.78 -1.26
N THR A 124 -15.91 5.84 -0.41
CA THR A 124 -17.00 4.84 -0.37
C THR A 124 -18.20 5.28 -1.20
N ALA A 125 -18.43 6.59 -1.27
CA ALA A 125 -19.43 7.20 -2.12
C ALA A 125 -18.97 8.61 -2.51
N LEU A 126 -19.63 9.20 -3.50
CA LEU A 126 -19.37 10.57 -3.93
C LEU A 126 -20.58 11.44 -3.65
N SER A 127 -20.34 12.67 -3.21
CA SER A 127 -21.38 13.71 -3.07
C SER A 127 -21.14 14.79 -4.11
N VAL A 128 -22.09 15.02 -5.01
CA VAL A 128 -21.95 15.95 -6.13
C VAL A 128 -22.88 17.13 -5.92
N LEU A 129 -22.33 18.34 -5.85
CA LEU A 129 -23.11 19.57 -5.78
C LEU A 129 -23.73 19.88 -7.15
N THR A 130 -25.05 20.10 -7.18
CA THR A 130 -25.78 20.43 -8.42
C THR A 130 -26.46 21.80 -8.41
N GLU A 131 -26.40 22.51 -7.28
CA GLU A 131 -26.93 23.88 -7.18
C GLU A 131 -26.02 24.86 -7.96
N GLU A 132 -26.60 25.61 -8.88
CA GLU A 132 -25.85 26.36 -9.90
C GLU A 132 -25.35 27.73 -9.40
N LYS A 133 -26.12 28.47 -8.61
CA LYS A 133 -25.86 29.89 -8.33
C LYS A 133 -24.80 30.09 -7.26
N HIS A 134 -24.87 29.34 -6.17
CA HIS A 134 -24.02 29.51 -5.00
C HIS A 134 -22.91 28.46 -4.90
N PHE A 135 -23.12 27.26 -5.46
CA PHE A 135 -22.12 26.19 -5.45
C PHE A 135 -21.45 25.96 -6.80
N GLU A 136 -21.90 26.63 -7.87
CA GLU A 136 -21.47 26.44 -9.26
C GLU A 136 -21.52 24.97 -9.72
N GLY A 137 -22.49 24.24 -9.17
CA GLY A 137 -22.81 22.86 -9.53
C GLY A 137 -23.57 22.77 -10.84
N ARG A 138 -23.72 21.54 -11.33
CA ARG A 138 -24.47 21.23 -12.56
C ARG A 138 -25.08 19.84 -12.45
N LEU A 139 -26.30 19.67 -12.95
CA LEU A 139 -26.96 18.36 -12.92
C LEU A 139 -26.20 17.32 -13.78
N GLU A 140 -25.58 17.77 -14.87
CA GLU A 140 -24.79 16.93 -15.79
C GLU A 140 -23.54 16.34 -15.14
N TYR A 141 -23.07 16.90 -14.02
CA TYR A 141 -21.95 16.33 -13.27
C TYR A 141 -22.28 14.95 -12.70
N LEU A 142 -23.56 14.67 -12.39
CA LEU A 142 -23.97 13.34 -11.93
C LEU A 142 -23.69 12.27 -12.98
N GLU A 143 -24.02 12.55 -14.24
CA GLU A 143 -23.78 11.64 -15.35
C GLU A 143 -22.29 11.46 -15.62
N GLN A 144 -21.52 12.55 -15.65
CA GLN A 144 -20.07 12.50 -15.84
C GLN A 144 -19.37 11.69 -14.75
N VAL A 145 -19.76 11.87 -13.49
CA VAL A 145 -19.21 11.12 -12.34
C VAL A 145 -19.62 9.65 -12.41
N ARG A 146 -20.86 9.35 -12.81
CA ARG A 146 -21.36 7.98 -12.98
C ARG A 146 -20.59 7.22 -14.06
N GLN A 147 -20.32 7.86 -15.19
CA GLN A 147 -19.54 7.26 -16.28
C GLN A 147 -18.07 7.06 -15.88
N ALA A 148 -17.55 7.91 -14.98
CA ALA A 148 -16.13 7.90 -14.62
C ALA A 148 -15.77 6.94 -13.48
N THR A 149 -16.73 6.49 -12.66
CA THR A 149 -16.47 5.73 -11.43
C THR A 149 -17.46 4.59 -11.23
N SER A 150 -17.16 3.65 -10.33
CA SER A 150 -18.09 2.60 -9.87
C SER A 150 -18.83 2.94 -8.56
N LEU A 151 -18.48 4.06 -7.92
CA LEU A 151 -19.02 4.46 -6.61
C LEU A 151 -20.47 4.96 -6.67
N PRO A 152 -21.30 4.72 -5.64
CA PRO A 152 -22.64 5.31 -5.58
C PRO A 152 -22.57 6.83 -5.38
N ILE A 153 -23.54 7.54 -5.96
CA ILE A 153 -23.52 9.01 -6.07
C ILE A 153 -24.69 9.64 -5.32
N LEU A 154 -24.39 10.51 -4.37
CA LEU A 154 -25.33 11.40 -3.70
C LEU A 154 -25.44 12.71 -4.48
N ARG A 155 -26.65 13.10 -4.89
CA ARG A 155 -26.92 14.48 -5.30
C ARG A 155 -27.04 15.35 -4.05
N LYS A 156 -26.16 16.32 -3.91
CA LYS A 156 -26.19 17.33 -2.84
C LYS A 156 -26.75 18.63 -3.40
N ASP A 157 -27.98 18.93 -2.99
CA ASP A 157 -28.76 20.08 -3.46
C ASP A 157 -29.87 20.41 -2.44
N PHE A 158 -30.56 21.52 -2.63
CA PHE A 158 -31.71 21.91 -1.82
C PHE A 158 -32.98 21.34 -2.47
N ILE A 159 -33.26 20.07 -2.15
CA ILE A 159 -34.43 19.34 -2.69
C ILE A 159 -35.71 19.82 -2.01
N VAL A 160 -36.59 20.50 -2.75
CA VAL A 160 -37.84 21.09 -2.25
C VAL A 160 -39.10 20.52 -2.90
N SER A 161 -38.95 19.63 -3.88
CA SER A 161 -40.07 18.98 -4.57
C SER A 161 -39.78 17.51 -4.91
N ASP A 162 -40.84 16.71 -5.04
CA ASP A 162 -40.74 15.33 -5.50
C ASP A 162 -40.21 15.22 -6.94
N PHE A 163 -40.42 16.22 -7.78
CA PHE A 163 -39.86 16.29 -9.13
C PHE A 163 -38.34 16.22 -9.12
N GLN A 164 -37.67 17.00 -8.25
CA GLN A 164 -36.21 16.97 -8.13
C GLN A 164 -35.70 15.58 -7.72
N VAL A 165 -36.46 14.81 -6.94
CA VAL A 165 -36.08 13.43 -6.56
C VAL A 165 -36.04 12.52 -7.80
N TYR A 166 -37.07 12.54 -8.64
CA TYR A 166 -37.09 11.76 -9.88
C TYR A 166 -36.06 12.26 -10.90
N GLU A 167 -35.87 13.57 -11.00
CA GLU A 167 -34.83 14.19 -11.83
C GLU A 167 -33.43 13.70 -11.41
N SER A 168 -33.16 13.60 -10.11
CA SER A 168 -31.89 13.10 -9.57
C SER A 168 -31.63 11.66 -9.96
N ALA A 169 -32.64 10.79 -9.80
CA ALA A 169 -32.54 9.39 -10.20
C ALA A 169 -32.28 9.28 -11.71
N ALA A 170 -32.99 10.06 -12.54
CA ALA A 170 -32.81 10.04 -13.99
C ALA A 170 -31.40 10.50 -14.41
N ALA A 171 -30.85 11.50 -13.71
CA ALA A 171 -29.48 12.00 -13.94
C ALA A 171 -28.37 11.05 -13.42
N GLY A 172 -28.71 9.95 -12.76
CA GLY A 172 -27.73 8.96 -12.30
C GLY A 172 -27.34 9.03 -10.82
N ALA A 173 -28.06 9.78 -10.00
CA ALA A 173 -27.88 9.72 -8.55
C ALA A 173 -28.43 8.40 -7.98
N ASP A 174 -27.73 7.85 -6.99
CA ASP A 174 -28.15 6.70 -6.18
C ASP A 174 -28.73 7.13 -4.83
N ALA A 175 -28.51 8.39 -4.44
CA ALA A 175 -29.07 9.01 -3.26
C ALA A 175 -29.33 10.51 -3.45
N VAL A 176 -30.22 11.08 -2.63
CA VAL A 176 -30.49 12.52 -2.57
C VAL A 176 -30.34 13.05 -1.15
N LEU A 177 -29.81 14.27 -1.04
CA LEU A 177 -29.78 15.02 0.20
C LEU A 177 -31.16 15.65 0.47
N LEU A 178 -31.68 15.45 1.67
CA LEU A 178 -32.81 16.17 2.24
C LEU A 178 -32.30 17.01 3.40
N ILE A 179 -32.78 18.24 3.59
CA ILE A 179 -32.36 19.10 4.70
C ILE A 179 -33.57 19.33 5.60
N ALA A 180 -33.54 18.86 6.85
CA ALA A 180 -34.70 18.93 7.73
C ALA A 180 -35.13 20.39 8.01
N ALA A 181 -34.16 21.31 8.16
CA ALA A 181 -34.40 22.72 8.48
C ALA A 181 -35.25 23.47 7.43
N ILE A 182 -35.31 23.01 6.18
CA ILE A 182 -36.07 23.66 5.09
C ILE A 182 -37.40 22.96 4.78
N GLN A 183 -37.70 21.86 5.49
CA GLN A 183 -38.88 21.03 5.28
C GLN A 183 -39.86 21.14 6.44
N ASN A 184 -41.14 20.93 6.14
CA ASN A 184 -42.10 20.52 7.16
C ASN A 184 -42.23 18.99 7.14
N GLY A 185 -42.72 18.40 8.25
CA GLY A 185 -42.81 16.94 8.37
C GLY A 185 -43.60 16.28 7.22
N THR A 186 -44.69 16.88 6.77
CA THR A 186 -45.50 16.40 5.65
C THR A 186 -44.71 16.34 4.33
N MET A 187 -43.95 17.40 4.02
CA MET A 187 -43.12 17.45 2.84
C MET A 187 -41.96 16.45 2.94
N LEU A 188 -41.32 16.33 4.10
CA LEU A 188 -40.23 15.37 4.30
C LEU A 188 -40.71 13.93 4.04
N HIS A 189 -41.86 13.54 4.60
CA HIS A 189 -42.49 12.24 4.30
C HIS A 189 -42.77 12.05 2.80
N ARG A 190 -43.25 13.10 2.12
CA ARG A 190 -43.52 13.06 0.68
C ARG A 190 -42.24 12.84 -0.14
N LEU A 191 -41.15 13.51 0.23
CA LEU A 191 -39.85 13.36 -0.44
C LEU A 191 -39.25 11.97 -0.22
N VAL A 192 -39.31 11.45 1.01
CA VAL A 192 -38.89 10.06 1.32
C VAL A 192 -39.71 9.05 0.52
N HIS A 193 -41.03 9.23 0.43
CA HIS A 193 -41.88 8.38 -0.39
C HIS A 193 -41.55 8.46 -1.89
N ALA A 194 -41.21 9.65 -2.38
CA ALA A 194 -40.77 9.83 -3.76
C ALA A 194 -39.44 9.12 -4.03
N ALA A 195 -38.48 9.18 -3.10
CA ALA A 195 -37.18 8.52 -3.22
C ALA A 195 -37.33 6.99 -3.25
N LYS A 196 -38.17 6.43 -2.36
CA LYS A 196 -38.52 5.00 -2.38
C LYS A 196 -39.12 4.56 -3.72
N LYS A 197 -40.00 5.37 -4.31
CA LYS A 197 -40.58 5.11 -5.64
C LYS A 197 -39.59 5.29 -6.79
N ALA A 198 -38.57 6.12 -6.62
CA ALA A 198 -37.49 6.31 -7.58
C ALA A 198 -36.34 5.29 -7.38
N GLU A 199 -36.42 4.47 -6.32
CA GLU A 199 -35.43 3.46 -5.95
C GLU A 199 -34.02 4.04 -5.72
N ILE A 200 -33.98 5.23 -5.11
CA ILE A 200 -32.76 5.89 -4.63
C ILE A 200 -32.86 6.16 -3.12
N ALA A 201 -31.71 6.22 -2.44
CA ALA A 201 -31.67 6.42 -0.99
C ALA A 201 -31.82 7.90 -0.58
N THR A 202 -32.16 8.15 0.68
CA THR A 202 -32.18 9.51 1.27
C THR A 202 -31.12 9.67 2.35
N LEU A 203 -30.31 10.73 2.26
CA LEU A 203 -29.52 11.26 3.37
C LEU A 203 -30.21 12.52 3.89
N CYS A 204 -30.72 12.50 5.12
CA CYS A 204 -31.40 13.66 5.71
C CYS A 204 -30.49 14.39 6.70
N GLU A 205 -30.11 15.62 6.34
CA GLU A 205 -29.31 16.53 7.14
C GLU A 205 -30.13 17.12 8.30
N VAL A 206 -29.56 17.09 9.50
CA VAL A 206 -30.13 17.59 10.76
C VAL A 206 -29.04 18.31 11.57
N HIS A 207 -29.45 19.29 12.38
CA HIS A 207 -28.56 20.06 13.25
C HIS A 207 -28.97 20.03 14.73
N ASN A 208 -30.19 19.59 15.06
CA ASN A 208 -30.70 19.54 16.43
C ASN A 208 -31.64 18.34 16.68
N GLU A 209 -31.98 18.10 17.94
CA GLU A 209 -32.84 16.97 18.37
C GLU A 209 -34.23 16.98 17.71
N ARG A 210 -34.82 18.17 17.49
CA ARG A 210 -36.14 18.29 16.87
C ARG A 210 -36.12 17.81 15.41
N GLU A 211 -35.10 18.23 14.67
CA GLU A 211 -34.88 17.80 13.29
C GLU A 211 -34.57 16.31 13.20
N LEU A 212 -33.75 15.79 14.12
CA LEU A 212 -33.46 14.35 14.23
C LEU A 212 -34.74 13.53 14.40
N LYS A 213 -35.60 13.91 15.35
CA LYS A 213 -36.90 13.24 15.57
C LYS A 213 -37.80 13.31 14.34
N MET A 214 -37.83 14.44 13.65
CA MET A 214 -38.61 14.60 12.41
C MET A 214 -38.10 13.67 11.30
N ALA A 215 -36.79 13.62 11.09
CA ALA A 215 -36.16 12.79 10.06
C ALA A 215 -36.35 11.29 10.35
N MET A 216 -36.16 10.86 11.60
CA MET A 216 -36.42 9.48 12.02
C MET A 216 -37.90 9.10 11.83
N GLY A 217 -38.82 9.99 12.21
CA GLY A 217 -40.26 9.79 11.99
C GLY A 217 -40.64 9.67 10.51
N ALA A 218 -39.90 10.35 9.62
CA ALA A 218 -40.09 10.27 8.17
C ALA A 218 -39.64 8.94 7.55
N GLY A 219 -38.80 8.16 8.24
CA GLY A 219 -38.29 6.87 7.78
C GLY A 219 -37.24 7.00 6.67
N VAL A 220 -36.31 7.94 6.85
CA VAL A 220 -35.13 8.16 5.98
C VAL A 220 -34.11 7.03 6.14
N ASP A 221 -33.31 6.78 5.09
CA ASP A 221 -32.30 5.70 5.11
C ASP A 221 -31.02 6.07 5.89
N CYS A 222 -30.58 7.32 5.75
CA CYS A 222 -29.39 7.86 6.41
C CYS A 222 -29.70 9.20 7.11
N ILE A 223 -29.06 9.44 8.25
CA ILE A 223 -29.10 10.71 8.98
C ILE A 223 -27.74 11.37 8.89
N GLY A 224 -27.73 12.59 8.36
CA GLY A 224 -26.57 13.46 8.28
C GLY A 224 -26.57 14.45 9.42
N VAL A 225 -25.64 14.36 10.37
CA VAL A 225 -25.51 15.39 11.41
C VAL A 225 -24.53 16.44 10.91
N ASN A 226 -25.05 17.60 10.54
CA ASN A 226 -24.25 18.70 10.04
C ASN A 226 -23.76 19.55 11.21
N HIS A 227 -22.46 19.51 11.45
CA HIS A 227 -21.80 20.32 12.48
C HIS A 227 -21.80 21.81 12.16
N ARG A 228 -22.11 22.17 10.91
CA ARG A 228 -22.25 23.57 10.48
C ARG A 228 -23.69 24.01 10.62
N ASP A 229 -23.92 25.04 11.43
CA ASP A 229 -25.20 25.74 11.46
C ASP A 229 -25.43 26.46 10.11
N LEU A 230 -26.54 26.18 9.45
CA LEU A 230 -26.86 26.77 8.13
C LEU A 230 -27.35 28.24 8.21
N HIS A 231 -27.67 28.73 9.41
CA HIS A 231 -28.06 30.13 9.63
C HIS A 231 -26.85 31.00 9.99
N THR A 232 -25.88 30.48 10.76
CA THR A 232 -24.72 31.24 11.25
C THR A 232 -23.39 30.84 10.60
N PHE A 233 -23.33 29.69 9.93
CA PHE A 233 -22.13 29.05 9.36
C PHE A 233 -21.05 28.65 10.37
N ALA A 234 -21.29 28.79 11.68
CA ALA A 234 -20.41 28.29 12.73
C ALA A 234 -20.32 26.76 12.67
N VAL A 235 -19.13 26.21 12.95
CA VAL A 235 -18.88 24.76 12.93
C VAL A 235 -18.59 24.28 14.34
N ASP A 236 -19.39 23.34 14.83
CA ASP A 236 -19.22 22.73 16.14
C ASP A 236 -19.39 21.20 16.07
N LEU A 237 -18.30 20.47 16.32
CA LEU A 237 -18.31 19.00 16.38
C LEU A 237 -19.08 18.47 17.61
N GLY A 238 -19.32 19.31 18.62
CA GLY A 238 -20.10 18.95 19.82
C GLY A 238 -21.54 18.56 19.49
N VAL A 239 -22.11 19.10 18.41
CA VAL A 239 -23.43 18.70 17.89
C VAL A 239 -23.46 17.21 17.54
N GLY A 240 -22.39 16.70 16.93
CA GLY A 240 -22.25 15.27 16.63
C GLY A 240 -22.19 14.41 17.89
N GLU A 241 -21.50 14.88 18.92
CA GLU A 241 -21.38 14.17 20.21
C GLU A 241 -22.70 14.13 20.97
N GLU A 242 -23.55 15.15 20.82
CA GLU A 242 -24.89 15.21 21.43
C GLU A 242 -25.90 14.31 20.70
N LEU A 243 -25.92 14.36 19.36
CA LEU A 243 -26.93 13.68 18.54
C LEU A 243 -26.55 12.24 18.17
N GLY A 244 -25.26 11.95 18.00
CA GLY A 244 -24.76 10.63 17.60
C GLY A 244 -25.26 9.47 18.48
N PRO A 245 -25.24 9.58 19.82
CA PRO A 245 -25.75 8.53 20.71
C PRO A 245 -27.25 8.25 20.58
N GLN A 246 -28.02 9.15 19.98
CA GLN A 246 -29.47 9.02 19.79
C GLN A 246 -29.84 8.28 18.49
N LEU A 247 -28.87 8.05 17.60
CA LEU A 247 -29.07 7.33 16.35
C LEU A 247 -29.39 5.85 16.62
N THR A 248 -30.40 5.32 15.92
CA THR A 248 -30.75 3.90 16.01
C THR A 248 -29.86 3.07 15.08
N ARG A 249 -29.81 1.75 15.33
CA ARG A 249 -29.03 0.83 14.49
C ARG A 249 -29.55 0.71 13.05
N ASP A 250 -30.81 1.06 12.83
CA ASP A 250 -31.48 0.90 11.53
C ASP A 250 -31.18 2.05 10.56
N VAL A 251 -30.59 3.16 11.03
CA VAL A 251 -30.20 4.31 10.20
C VAL A 251 -28.68 4.42 10.13
N VAL A 252 -28.15 4.81 8.98
CA VAL A 252 -26.71 5.11 8.87
C VAL A 252 -26.47 6.55 9.30
N GLY A 253 -25.73 6.74 10.39
CA GLY A 253 -25.25 8.05 10.82
C GLY A 253 -24.05 8.52 10.00
N VAL A 254 -24.18 9.70 9.39
CA VAL A 254 -23.13 10.40 8.66
C VAL A 254 -22.77 11.68 9.42
N ALA A 255 -21.50 11.85 9.78
CA ALA A 255 -21.00 13.11 10.34
C ALA A 255 -20.59 14.05 9.20
N GLU A 256 -21.05 15.30 9.24
CA GLU A 256 -20.86 16.25 8.13
C GLU A 256 -20.29 17.58 8.61
N SER A 257 -19.47 18.20 7.76
CA SER A 257 -18.78 19.48 8.01
C SER A 257 -17.74 19.44 9.13
N GLY A 258 -16.67 20.24 8.98
CA GLY A 258 -15.66 20.44 10.02
C GLY A 258 -14.62 19.33 10.20
N LEU A 259 -14.77 18.20 9.53
CA LEU A 259 -13.85 17.05 9.64
C LEU A 259 -12.60 17.28 8.79
N ARG A 260 -11.42 17.32 9.44
CA ARG A 260 -10.15 17.63 8.77
C ARG A 260 -9.05 16.62 9.05
N THR A 261 -9.10 15.96 10.21
CA THR A 261 -8.01 15.13 10.74
C THR A 261 -8.49 13.71 11.06
N ALA A 262 -7.54 12.78 11.19
CA ALA A 262 -7.81 11.41 11.62
C ALA A 262 -8.46 11.39 13.02
N GLU A 263 -8.04 12.31 13.88
CA GLU A 263 -8.57 12.54 15.22
C GLU A 263 -10.05 12.93 15.17
N ASP A 264 -10.47 13.77 14.23
CA ASP A 264 -11.87 14.14 14.05
C ASP A 264 -12.73 12.92 13.70
N LEU A 265 -12.23 12.06 12.80
CA LEU A 265 -12.92 10.82 12.40
C LEU A 265 -13.04 9.85 13.57
N VAL A 266 -11.99 9.71 14.39
CA VAL A 266 -12.01 8.88 15.59
C VAL A 266 -12.94 9.45 16.66
N ARG A 267 -12.97 10.78 16.82
CA ARG A 267 -13.88 11.49 17.73
C ARG A 267 -15.34 11.24 17.33
N MET A 268 -15.67 11.42 16.06
CA MET A 268 -17.03 11.17 15.55
C MET A 268 -17.39 9.68 15.56
N SER A 269 -16.46 8.78 15.29
CA SER A 269 -16.69 7.35 15.48
C SER A 269 -17.00 6.99 16.95
N THR A 270 -16.38 7.71 17.89
CA THR A 270 -16.68 7.56 19.32
C THR A 270 -18.10 8.01 19.65
N ALA A 271 -18.60 9.07 19.00
CA ALA A 271 -19.98 9.54 19.11
C ALA A 271 -21.02 8.62 18.44
N GLY A 272 -20.59 7.62 17.66
CA GLY A 272 -21.47 6.62 17.05
C GLY A 272 -21.55 6.66 15.52
N PHE A 273 -20.87 7.61 14.87
CA PHE A 273 -20.85 7.72 13.41
C PHE A 273 -19.96 6.67 12.77
N ARG A 274 -20.34 6.23 11.56
CA ARG A 274 -19.55 5.26 10.77
C ARG A 274 -19.22 5.77 9.38
N ALA A 275 -19.93 6.81 8.94
CA ALA A 275 -19.71 7.48 7.69
C ALA A 275 -19.43 8.97 7.90
N PHE A 276 -18.65 9.54 6.99
CA PHE A 276 -18.14 10.90 7.08
C PHE A 276 -18.30 11.59 5.73
N LEU A 277 -19.03 12.71 5.67
CA LEU A 277 -19.13 13.53 4.46
C LEU A 277 -18.13 14.68 4.53
N ILE A 278 -17.17 14.68 3.61
CA ILE A 278 -16.02 15.59 3.63
C ILE A 278 -15.81 16.17 2.24
N GLY A 279 -15.72 17.49 2.14
CA GLY A 279 -15.57 18.18 0.85
C GLY A 279 -14.62 19.36 0.88
N GLU A 280 -14.87 20.32 1.77
CA GLU A 280 -14.16 21.60 1.77
C GLU A 280 -12.64 21.45 1.92
N SER A 281 -12.19 20.58 2.84
CA SER A 281 -10.76 20.30 3.06
C SER A 281 -10.09 19.67 1.84
N PHE A 282 -10.75 18.71 1.19
CA PHE A 282 -10.22 18.05 0.01
C PHE A 282 -10.19 18.96 -1.22
N MET A 283 -11.25 19.75 -1.43
CA MET A 283 -11.35 20.66 -2.58
C MET A 283 -10.38 21.85 -2.51
N GLN A 284 -9.78 22.12 -1.35
CA GLN A 284 -8.69 23.10 -1.18
C GLN A 284 -7.31 22.49 -1.41
N ALA A 285 -7.18 21.17 -1.35
CA ALA A 285 -5.90 20.50 -1.55
C ALA A 285 -5.50 20.53 -3.03
N PRO A 286 -4.19 20.57 -3.35
CA PRO A 286 -3.69 20.43 -4.72
C PRO A 286 -4.21 19.16 -5.40
N ASP A 287 -4.17 18.02 -4.70
CA ASP A 287 -4.81 16.76 -5.11
C ASP A 287 -5.82 16.30 -4.04
N PRO A 288 -7.14 16.38 -4.32
CA PRO A 288 -8.18 15.93 -3.38
C PRO A 288 -8.13 14.43 -3.08
N GLY A 289 -7.71 13.60 -4.04
CA GLY A 289 -7.55 12.17 -3.84
C GLY A 289 -6.40 11.86 -2.87
N GLU A 290 -5.28 12.57 -3.02
CA GLU A 290 -4.15 12.45 -2.09
C GLU A 290 -4.54 12.87 -0.66
N ALA A 291 -5.26 13.99 -0.52
CA ALA A 291 -5.76 14.45 0.78
C ALA A 291 -6.69 13.43 1.45
N LEU A 292 -7.57 12.78 0.67
CA LEU A 292 -8.40 11.68 1.16
C LEU A 292 -7.56 10.48 1.59
N ALA A 293 -6.59 10.06 0.76
CA ALA A 293 -5.71 8.93 1.08
C ALA A 293 -4.91 9.19 2.35
N GLN A 294 -4.40 10.42 2.54
CA GLN A 294 -3.69 10.84 3.74
C GLN A 294 -4.60 10.75 4.97
N LEU A 295 -5.82 11.27 4.89
CA LEU A 295 -6.79 11.20 5.99
C LEU A 295 -7.08 9.75 6.38
N LEU A 296 -7.36 8.88 5.39
CA LEU A 296 -7.63 7.46 5.61
C LEU A 296 -6.42 6.70 6.16
N SER A 297 -5.19 7.12 5.84
CA SER A 297 -3.97 6.48 6.33
C SER A 297 -3.71 6.67 7.82
N GLY A 298 -4.26 7.74 8.41
CA GLY A 298 -4.12 8.07 9.84
C GLY A 298 -5.05 7.28 10.76
N VAL A 299 -6.00 6.53 10.20
CA VAL A 299 -6.99 5.75 10.93
C VAL A 299 -6.93 4.27 10.54
N GLN A 300 -7.37 3.39 11.42
CA GLN A 300 -7.43 1.95 11.16
C GLN A 300 -8.66 1.32 11.81
N MET A 301 -9.20 0.30 11.15
CA MET A 301 -10.24 -0.56 11.72
C MET A 301 -9.61 -1.50 12.76
N PRO A 302 -10.32 -1.84 13.85
CA PRO A 302 -9.80 -2.77 14.84
C PRO A 302 -9.57 -4.15 14.26
N LEU A 303 -8.48 -4.80 14.68
CA LEU A 303 -8.26 -6.23 14.45
C LEU A 303 -9.29 -7.03 15.26
N ILE A 304 -10.10 -7.85 14.59
CA ILE A 304 -11.14 -8.66 15.23
C ILE A 304 -10.75 -10.12 15.16
N LYS A 305 -10.46 -10.74 16.30
CA LYS A 305 -10.12 -12.15 16.38
C LYS A 305 -11.24 -12.96 17.04
N ILE A 306 -11.70 -14.00 16.34
CA ILE A 306 -12.63 -14.99 16.88
C ILE A 306 -11.84 -16.26 17.21
N CYS A 307 -11.59 -16.50 18.49
CA CYS A 307 -10.76 -17.59 18.99
C CYS A 307 -11.58 -18.83 19.36
N GLY A 308 -10.97 -20.01 19.37
CA GLY A 308 -11.63 -21.26 19.75
C GLY A 308 -12.54 -21.84 18.67
N ILE A 309 -12.14 -21.70 17.41
CA ILE A 309 -12.83 -22.29 16.25
C ILE A 309 -12.48 -23.78 16.17
N THR A 310 -13.49 -24.63 16.06
CA THR A 310 -13.34 -26.09 16.07
C THR A 310 -13.83 -26.77 14.80
N ASN A 311 -14.56 -26.06 13.94
CA ASN A 311 -15.22 -26.60 12.75
C ASN A 311 -15.27 -25.57 11.61
N ARG A 312 -15.57 -26.05 10.41
CA ARG A 312 -15.62 -25.28 9.16
C ARG A 312 -16.65 -24.16 9.17
N ASP A 313 -17.87 -24.46 9.60
CA ASP A 313 -18.98 -23.52 9.49
C ASP A 313 -18.75 -22.30 10.37
N ASP A 314 -18.30 -22.51 11.61
CA ASP A 314 -17.96 -21.41 12.52
C ASP A 314 -16.84 -20.52 11.96
N ALA A 315 -15.85 -21.12 11.28
CA ALA A 315 -14.73 -20.37 10.69
C ALA A 315 -15.18 -19.48 9.52
N LEU A 316 -15.98 -20.05 8.60
CA LEU A 316 -16.50 -19.33 7.44
C LEU A 316 -17.50 -18.24 7.86
N GLN A 317 -18.33 -18.52 8.86
CA GLN A 317 -19.26 -17.53 9.40
C GLN A 317 -18.53 -16.40 10.13
N ALA A 318 -17.48 -16.69 10.88
CA ALA A 318 -16.64 -15.65 11.49
C ALA A 318 -15.97 -14.76 10.42
N ALA A 319 -15.42 -15.36 9.36
CA ALA A 319 -14.87 -14.63 8.24
C ALA A 319 -15.91 -13.74 7.54
N ALA A 320 -17.09 -14.29 7.24
CA ALA A 320 -18.20 -13.56 6.60
C ALA A 320 -18.74 -12.42 7.49
N ALA A 321 -18.86 -12.66 8.80
CA ALA A 321 -19.23 -11.66 9.80
C ALA A 321 -18.17 -10.56 9.95
N GLY A 322 -16.95 -10.83 9.48
CA GLY A 322 -15.92 -9.82 9.33
C GLY A 322 -14.74 -9.90 10.27
N ALA A 323 -14.47 -11.07 10.85
CA ALA A 323 -13.27 -11.32 11.62
C ALA A 323 -12.02 -11.10 10.75
N SER A 324 -11.04 -10.39 11.30
CA SER A 324 -9.69 -10.24 10.74
C SER A 324 -8.84 -11.48 10.97
N ALA A 325 -9.17 -12.25 12.02
CA ALA A 325 -8.42 -13.43 12.43
C ALA A 325 -9.34 -14.50 13.03
N VAL A 326 -9.00 -15.76 12.80
CA VAL A 326 -9.60 -16.91 13.46
C VAL A 326 -8.54 -17.67 14.27
N GLY A 327 -8.88 -18.03 15.51
CA GLY A 327 -7.97 -18.70 16.44
C GLY A 327 -8.27 -20.19 16.60
N PHE A 328 -7.29 -21.04 16.36
CA PHE A 328 -7.36 -22.49 16.51
C PHE A 328 -6.60 -22.94 17.77
N VAL A 329 -7.29 -23.55 18.74
CA VAL A 329 -6.67 -23.94 20.00
C VAL A 329 -6.13 -25.37 19.90
N PHE A 330 -4.80 -25.52 20.00
CA PHE A 330 -4.16 -26.85 20.00
C PHE A 330 -3.86 -27.37 21.40
N ALA A 331 -3.85 -26.48 22.40
CA ALA A 331 -3.67 -26.81 23.81
C ALA A 331 -4.86 -27.61 24.39
N PRO A 332 -4.66 -28.38 25.49
CA PRO A 332 -5.74 -29.02 26.22
C PRO A 332 -6.83 -28.02 26.63
N SER A 333 -8.04 -28.16 26.07
CA SER A 333 -9.15 -27.24 26.25
C SER A 333 -10.45 -27.87 25.73
N PRO A 334 -11.63 -27.49 26.24
CA PRO A 334 -12.91 -27.79 25.59
C PRO A 334 -13.01 -27.27 24.14
N ARG A 335 -12.14 -26.34 23.75
CA ARG A 335 -12.06 -25.73 22.42
C ARG A 335 -10.93 -26.30 21.57
N ARG A 336 -10.32 -27.41 21.99
CA ARG A 336 -9.20 -28.04 21.29
C ARG A 336 -9.66 -28.52 19.91
N VAL A 337 -8.87 -28.20 18.88
CA VAL A 337 -9.05 -28.68 17.52
C VAL A 337 -7.87 -29.57 17.11
N ARG A 338 -8.13 -30.55 16.24
CA ARG A 338 -7.10 -31.42 15.68
C ARG A 338 -6.44 -30.76 14.47
N ARG A 339 -5.16 -31.06 14.22
CA ARG A 339 -4.39 -30.48 13.10
C ARG A 339 -5.03 -30.74 11.75
N GLU A 340 -5.54 -31.94 11.56
CA GLU A 340 -6.12 -32.38 10.29
C GLU A 340 -7.34 -31.52 9.93
N VAL A 341 -8.16 -31.19 10.94
CA VAL A 341 -9.33 -30.32 10.75
C VAL A 341 -8.91 -28.92 10.30
N VAL A 342 -7.84 -28.37 10.87
CA VAL A 342 -7.36 -27.03 10.50
C VAL A 342 -6.71 -27.05 9.12
N ARG A 343 -5.91 -28.08 8.81
CA ARG A 343 -5.30 -28.26 7.48
C ARG A 343 -6.34 -28.30 6.37
N ASP A 344 -7.44 -29.02 6.57
CA ASP A 344 -8.47 -29.17 5.54
C ASP A 344 -9.33 -27.90 5.41
N LEU A 345 -9.45 -27.12 6.48
CA LEU A 345 -10.20 -25.87 6.55
C LEU A 345 -9.41 -24.67 6.02
N ALA A 346 -8.11 -24.62 6.26
CA ALA A 346 -7.26 -23.47 5.98
C ALA A 346 -7.34 -22.94 4.53
N PRO A 347 -7.41 -23.79 3.47
CA PRO A 347 -7.56 -23.32 2.09
C PRO A 347 -8.92 -22.69 1.78
N LEU A 348 -9.94 -22.91 2.61
CA LEU A 348 -11.31 -22.44 2.39
C LEU A 348 -11.55 -21.04 2.96
N LEU A 349 -10.67 -20.55 3.83
CA LEU A 349 -10.77 -19.21 4.38
C LEU A 349 -10.24 -18.17 3.38
N PRO A 350 -10.84 -16.96 3.32
CA PRO A 350 -10.29 -15.86 2.54
C PRO A 350 -8.84 -15.58 2.93
N ALA A 351 -8.01 -15.25 1.94
CA ALA A 351 -6.57 -15.05 2.15
C ALA A 351 -6.25 -13.93 3.16
N GLU A 352 -7.15 -12.94 3.29
CA GLU A 352 -7.02 -11.84 4.24
C GLU A 352 -7.31 -12.22 5.70
N VAL A 353 -7.89 -13.38 5.98
CA VAL A 353 -8.24 -13.81 7.34
C VAL A 353 -7.06 -14.53 7.98
N LEU A 354 -6.53 -13.96 9.06
CA LEU A 354 -5.37 -14.53 9.76
C LEU A 354 -5.72 -15.85 10.45
N ARG A 355 -4.90 -16.88 10.22
CA ARG A 355 -5.00 -18.19 10.88
C ARG A 355 -4.02 -18.21 12.05
N VAL A 356 -4.54 -18.16 13.28
CA VAL A 356 -3.73 -18.04 14.49
C VAL A 356 -3.80 -19.33 15.31
N GLY A 357 -2.69 -20.05 15.44
CA GLY A 357 -2.63 -21.24 16.30
C GLY A 357 -2.34 -20.87 17.74
N VAL A 358 -3.12 -21.39 18.70
CA VAL A 358 -2.98 -21.11 20.13
C VAL A 358 -2.38 -22.31 20.84
N PHE A 359 -1.23 -22.10 21.49
CA PHE A 359 -0.43 -23.16 22.11
C PHE A 359 -0.12 -22.85 23.56
N SER A 360 -0.06 -23.89 24.40
CA SER A 360 0.35 -23.83 25.80
C SER A 360 1.06 -25.14 26.15
N GLY A 361 2.31 -25.06 26.58
CA GLY A 361 3.12 -26.23 27.00
C GLY A 361 3.48 -27.24 25.90
N ALA A 362 3.25 -26.93 24.62
CA ALA A 362 3.65 -27.80 23.50
C ALA A 362 5.14 -27.61 23.16
N PRO A 363 5.88 -28.68 22.80
CA PRO A 363 7.25 -28.56 22.29
C PRO A 363 7.33 -27.66 21.04
N LEU A 364 8.42 -26.90 20.89
CA LEU A 364 8.57 -25.96 19.77
C LEU A 364 8.54 -26.66 18.40
N ASP A 365 9.09 -27.86 18.31
CA ASP A 365 9.09 -28.70 17.10
C ASP A 365 7.67 -29.08 16.68
N GLU A 366 6.84 -29.42 17.66
CA GLU A 366 5.43 -29.73 17.46
C GLU A 366 4.66 -28.50 16.96
N ILE A 367 4.96 -27.32 17.52
CA ILE A 367 4.38 -26.04 17.07
C ILE A 367 4.79 -25.76 15.63
N ALA A 368 6.08 -25.88 15.29
CA ALA A 368 6.60 -25.63 13.95
C ALA A 368 5.97 -26.55 12.89
N GLN A 369 5.84 -27.85 13.18
CA GLN A 369 5.14 -28.80 12.31
C GLN A 369 3.66 -28.42 12.13
N THR A 370 3.01 -27.91 13.19
CA THR A 370 1.62 -27.45 13.10
C THR A 370 1.49 -26.23 12.19
N VAL A 371 2.42 -25.28 12.30
CA VAL A 371 2.45 -24.06 11.47
C VAL A 371 2.50 -24.43 9.99
N GLU A 372 3.44 -25.28 9.62
CA GLU A 372 3.61 -25.73 8.24
C GLU A 372 2.38 -26.51 7.75
N ALA A 373 1.96 -27.52 8.50
CA ALA A 373 0.85 -28.40 8.08
C ALA A 373 -0.50 -27.66 7.96
N CYS A 374 -0.73 -26.62 8.76
CA CYS A 374 -2.01 -25.90 8.79
C CYS A 374 -1.96 -24.53 8.10
N GLY A 375 -0.81 -24.12 7.55
CA GLY A 375 -0.62 -22.81 6.94
C GLY A 375 -0.91 -21.65 7.91
N LEU A 376 -0.45 -21.76 9.16
CA LEU A 376 -0.72 -20.73 10.18
C LEU A 376 0.06 -19.45 9.88
N HIS A 377 -0.61 -18.31 10.01
CA HIS A 377 0.01 -16.98 9.85
C HIS A 377 0.69 -16.51 11.14
N ALA A 378 0.16 -16.93 12.29
CA ALA A 378 0.70 -16.57 13.60
C ALA A 378 0.57 -17.71 14.61
N VAL A 379 1.46 -17.71 15.60
CA VAL A 379 1.38 -18.55 16.80
C VAL A 379 1.15 -17.68 18.03
N GLN A 380 0.11 -17.99 18.79
CA GLN A 380 -0.22 -17.32 20.04
C GLN A 380 0.22 -18.20 21.21
N LEU A 381 1.28 -17.78 21.89
CA LEU A 381 1.93 -18.52 22.96
C LEU A 381 1.34 -18.13 24.33
N HIS A 382 0.76 -19.12 25.01
CA HIS A 382 0.28 -19.06 26.40
C HIS A 382 1.21 -19.85 27.33
N GLY A 383 1.21 -19.54 28.63
CA GLY A 383 2.02 -20.25 29.62
C GLY A 383 3.51 -19.89 29.59
N ASN A 384 4.36 -20.84 29.96
CA ASN A 384 5.75 -20.58 30.41
C ASN A 384 6.81 -20.55 29.30
N TYR A 385 6.45 -20.25 28.06
CA TYR A 385 7.44 -19.98 27.01
C TYR A 385 8.28 -18.75 27.36
N THR A 386 9.50 -18.70 26.84
CA THR A 386 10.46 -17.59 27.00
C THR A 386 10.62 -16.78 25.71
N PRO A 387 11.10 -15.52 25.76
CA PRO A 387 11.41 -14.76 24.53
C PRO A 387 12.38 -15.48 23.59
N ALA A 388 13.27 -16.33 24.12
CA ALA A 388 14.17 -17.15 23.32
C ALA A 388 13.40 -18.22 22.51
N ASP A 389 12.38 -18.85 23.10
CA ASP A 389 11.51 -19.79 22.40
C ASP A 389 10.72 -19.10 21.28
N GLY A 390 10.24 -17.88 21.55
CA GLY A 390 9.60 -17.04 20.55
C GLY A 390 10.51 -16.74 19.36
N ARG A 391 11.78 -16.33 19.61
CA ARG A 391 12.77 -16.11 18.55
C ARG A 391 13.02 -17.38 17.74
N ARG A 392 13.23 -18.52 18.41
CA ARG A 392 13.43 -19.82 17.74
C ARG A 392 12.25 -20.18 16.83
N LEU A 393 11.01 -19.99 17.28
CA LEU A 393 9.82 -20.26 16.47
C LEU A 393 9.71 -19.30 15.27
N ARG A 394 9.92 -18.01 15.48
CA ARG A 394 9.92 -17.01 14.40
C ARG A 394 10.96 -17.34 13.33
N ASP A 395 12.17 -17.68 13.76
CA ASP A 395 13.30 -17.89 12.85
C ASP A 395 13.20 -19.26 12.14
N ARG A 396 12.74 -20.31 12.84
CA ARG A 396 12.60 -21.67 12.28
C ARG A 396 11.35 -21.86 11.42
N ALA A 397 10.20 -21.34 11.87
CA ALA A 397 8.91 -21.58 11.22
C ALA A 397 8.41 -20.37 10.39
N GLN A 398 9.19 -19.28 10.33
CA GLN A 398 8.86 -18.05 9.60
C GLN A 398 7.46 -17.51 9.91
N VAL A 399 7.09 -17.56 11.19
CA VAL A 399 5.73 -17.28 11.65
C VAL A 399 5.69 -16.08 12.60
N ALA A 400 4.62 -15.29 12.52
CA ALA A 400 4.40 -14.20 13.48
C ALA A 400 4.18 -14.76 14.89
N VAL A 401 4.87 -14.18 15.88
CA VAL A 401 4.76 -14.62 17.28
C VAL A 401 3.89 -13.65 18.05
N TRP A 402 2.83 -14.16 18.66
CA TRP A 402 1.95 -13.41 19.55
C TRP A 402 2.15 -13.92 20.97
N ARG A 403 2.27 -13.00 21.94
CA ARG A 403 2.42 -13.34 23.35
C ARG A 403 1.15 -13.05 24.13
N ALA A 404 0.59 -14.07 24.78
CA ALA A 404 -0.50 -13.87 25.72
C ALA A 404 0.04 -13.43 27.08
N VAL A 405 -0.60 -12.41 27.67
CA VAL A 405 -0.19 -11.80 28.94
C VAL A 405 -1.42 -11.68 29.83
N SER A 406 -1.33 -12.22 31.05
CA SER A 406 -2.40 -12.14 32.03
C SER A 406 -2.27 -10.87 32.87
N MET A 407 -3.16 -9.90 32.68
CA MET A 407 -3.10 -8.61 33.35
C MET A 407 -3.75 -8.63 34.74
N PRO A 408 -3.25 -7.83 35.71
CA PRO A 408 -1.98 -7.09 35.68
C PRO A 408 -0.74 -7.97 35.93
N LYS A 409 -0.92 -9.15 36.53
CA LYS A 409 0.16 -9.93 37.16
C LYS A 409 1.32 -10.31 36.22
N GLY A 410 1.04 -10.49 34.93
CA GLY A 410 2.00 -10.90 33.91
C GLY A 410 2.61 -9.74 33.11
N ALA A 411 2.27 -8.47 33.42
CA ALA A 411 2.71 -7.32 32.64
C ALA A 411 4.25 -7.26 32.50
N GLU A 412 4.98 -7.31 33.61
CA GLU A 412 6.45 -7.24 33.60
C GLU A 412 7.10 -8.35 32.76
N ALA A 413 6.69 -9.61 32.97
CA ALA A 413 7.19 -10.74 32.18
C ALA A 413 6.79 -10.62 30.70
N GLY A 414 5.64 -10.02 30.40
CA GLY A 414 5.21 -9.71 29.04
C GLY A 414 6.13 -8.70 28.35
N LEU A 415 6.58 -7.66 29.07
CA LEU A 415 7.44 -6.60 28.53
C LEU A 415 8.81 -7.12 28.05
N GLU A 416 9.29 -8.26 28.56
CA GLU A 416 10.52 -8.92 28.07
C GLU A 416 10.42 -9.42 26.61
N TRP A 417 9.20 -9.51 26.07
CA TRP A 417 8.93 -9.95 24.71
C TRP A 417 8.89 -8.82 23.69
N ALA A 418 9.21 -7.57 24.07
CA ALA A 418 9.07 -6.38 23.24
C ALA A 418 9.74 -6.50 21.86
N ASP A 419 10.90 -7.15 21.78
CA ASP A 419 11.68 -7.35 20.54
C ASP A 419 11.35 -8.65 19.78
N VAL A 420 10.38 -9.43 20.27
CA VAL A 420 10.07 -10.77 19.77
C VAL A 420 8.64 -10.89 19.29
N ALA A 421 7.69 -10.47 20.11
CA ALA A 421 6.28 -10.59 19.80
C ALA A 421 5.86 -9.48 18.82
N GLU A 422 5.13 -9.84 17.77
CA GLU A 422 4.50 -8.88 16.87
C GLU A 422 3.23 -8.31 17.50
N ARG A 423 2.52 -9.11 18.31
CA ARG A 423 1.34 -8.69 19.05
C ARG A 423 1.28 -9.29 20.45
N PHE A 424 0.70 -8.52 21.37
CA PHE A 424 0.37 -8.93 22.72
C PHE A 424 -1.14 -9.14 22.86
N LEU A 425 -1.53 -10.32 23.31
CA LEU A 425 -2.91 -10.60 23.71
C LEU A 425 -3.04 -10.41 25.22
N LEU A 426 -3.69 -9.32 25.64
CA LEU A 426 -3.90 -9.01 27.07
C LEU A 426 -5.23 -9.61 27.54
N ASP A 427 -5.18 -10.55 28.48
CA ASP A 427 -6.35 -11.23 29.05
C ASP A 427 -6.38 -11.09 30.58
N HIS A 428 -7.52 -11.35 31.21
CA HIS A 428 -7.66 -11.38 32.66
C HIS A 428 -7.00 -12.62 33.28
N ALA A 429 -6.24 -12.44 34.37
CA ALA A 429 -5.64 -13.54 35.11
C ALA A 429 -6.71 -14.42 35.81
N GLY A 430 -6.79 -15.71 35.48
CA GLY A 430 -7.68 -16.66 36.16
C GLY A 430 -7.29 -16.92 37.62
N LYS A 431 -8.17 -17.59 38.39
CA LYS A 431 -8.02 -17.83 39.84
C LYS A 431 -6.76 -18.62 40.23
N ASP A 432 -6.15 -19.37 39.31
CA ASP A 432 -5.01 -20.27 39.58
C ASP A 432 -3.71 -19.90 38.84
N GLY A 433 -3.59 -18.66 38.33
CA GLY A 433 -2.37 -18.22 37.64
C GLY A 433 -2.13 -18.84 36.25
N VAL A 434 -2.97 -19.77 35.82
CA VAL A 434 -2.99 -20.30 34.45
C VAL A 434 -3.54 -19.22 33.51
N SER A 435 -2.75 -18.88 32.49
CA SER A 435 -3.13 -17.88 31.47
C SER A 435 -4.20 -18.46 30.53
N GLY A 436 -5.37 -17.79 30.48
CA GLY A 436 -6.42 -18.00 29.47
C GLY A 436 -7.78 -18.44 30.04
N GLY A 437 -8.86 -17.83 29.53
CA GLY A 437 -10.21 -18.43 29.57
C GLY A 437 -11.07 -18.19 30.81
N SER A 438 -10.75 -17.20 31.66
CA SER A 438 -11.56 -16.85 32.84
C SER A 438 -12.97 -16.34 32.49
N GLY A 439 -13.18 -15.85 31.27
CA GLY A 439 -14.43 -15.23 30.83
C GLY A 439 -14.72 -13.87 31.47
N GLN A 440 -13.76 -13.32 32.23
CA GLN A 440 -13.85 -12.04 32.92
C GLN A 440 -12.98 -11.00 32.23
N SER A 441 -13.34 -9.73 32.34
CA SER A 441 -12.54 -8.60 31.88
C SER A 441 -11.58 -8.12 32.97
N PHE A 442 -10.45 -7.54 32.57
CA PHE A 442 -9.58 -6.76 33.46
C PHE A 442 -9.88 -5.25 33.30
N ASP A 443 -9.24 -4.40 34.11
CA ASP A 443 -9.30 -2.95 33.90
C ASP A 443 -8.55 -2.57 32.62
N TRP A 444 -9.31 -2.27 31.56
CA TRP A 444 -8.78 -1.95 30.24
C TRP A 444 -7.85 -0.73 30.21
N ALA A 445 -7.92 0.18 31.19
CA ALA A 445 -6.97 1.30 31.28
C ALA A 445 -5.53 0.82 31.43
N GLN A 446 -5.31 -0.35 32.06
CA GLN A 446 -3.99 -0.96 32.20
C GLN A 446 -3.35 -1.34 30.86
N ALA A 447 -4.15 -1.58 29.82
CA ALA A 447 -3.62 -1.84 28.48
C ALA A 447 -2.87 -0.62 27.92
N ARG A 448 -3.32 0.61 28.24
CA ARG A 448 -2.61 1.85 27.85
C ARG A 448 -1.29 2.01 28.58
N VAL A 449 -1.27 1.62 29.87
CA VAL A 449 -0.04 1.65 30.68
C VAL A 449 0.97 0.67 30.09
N PHE A 450 0.55 -0.59 29.88
CA PHE A 450 1.37 -1.61 29.23
C PHE A 450 1.87 -1.17 27.85
N ALA A 451 1.03 -0.55 27.01
CA ALA A 451 1.42 -0.04 25.70
C ALA A 451 2.54 1.01 25.76
N ARG A 452 2.48 1.91 26.75
CA ARG A 452 3.50 2.96 26.94
C ARG A 452 4.82 2.36 27.40
N GLU A 453 4.77 1.45 28.37
CA GLU A 453 5.98 0.76 28.87
C GLU A 453 6.60 -0.12 27.80
N LEU A 454 5.77 -0.81 27.00
CA LEU A 454 6.20 -1.60 25.87
C LEU A 454 6.94 -0.73 24.84
N ALA A 455 6.36 0.41 24.45
CA ALA A 455 6.99 1.33 23.51
C ALA A 455 8.35 1.86 24.01
N ALA A 456 8.52 2.03 25.33
CA ALA A 456 9.78 2.46 25.93
C ALA A 456 10.88 1.37 25.91
N ARG A 457 10.49 0.08 25.82
CA ARG A 457 11.44 -1.05 25.78
C ARG A 457 11.78 -1.53 24.37
N VAL A 458 11.01 -1.11 23.36
CA VAL A 458 11.30 -1.43 21.96
C VAL A 458 12.57 -0.71 21.52
N ARG A 459 13.49 -1.44 20.87
CA ARG A 459 14.74 -0.86 20.36
C ARG A 459 14.46 0.30 19.40
N THR A 460 15.27 1.36 19.48
CA THR A 460 15.13 2.55 18.64
C THR A 460 15.07 2.16 17.16
N GLY A 461 13.97 2.53 16.49
CA GLY A 461 13.72 2.24 15.07
C GLY A 461 13.01 0.91 14.77
N ALA A 462 12.69 0.08 15.78
CA ALA A 462 11.83 -1.08 15.61
C ALA A 462 10.33 -0.71 15.75
N PRO A 463 9.42 -1.37 15.02
CA PRO A 463 7.99 -1.11 15.16
C PRO A 463 7.48 -1.55 16.54
N VAL A 464 6.67 -0.71 17.18
CA VAL A 464 6.02 -1.06 18.45
C VAL A 464 5.02 -2.20 18.23
N PRO A 465 5.07 -3.30 18.98
CA PRO A 465 4.15 -4.42 18.82
C PRO A 465 2.68 -4.03 19.06
N GLY A 466 1.78 -4.68 18.34
CA GLY A 466 0.34 -4.47 18.45
C GLY A 466 -0.25 -4.99 19.75
N ILE A 467 -1.38 -4.44 20.18
CA ILE A 467 -2.09 -4.88 21.39
C ILE A 467 -3.49 -5.34 21.00
N VAL A 468 -3.85 -6.54 21.43
CA VAL A 468 -5.18 -7.13 21.29
C VAL A 468 -5.72 -7.40 22.69
N ILE A 469 -6.87 -6.84 23.02
CA ILE A 469 -7.53 -7.10 24.31
C ILE A 469 -8.44 -8.33 24.23
N ALA A 470 -8.45 -9.13 25.29
CA ALA A 470 -9.28 -10.31 25.44
C ALA A 470 -9.91 -10.33 26.85
N GLY A 471 -10.69 -11.38 27.13
CA GLY A 471 -11.29 -11.60 28.45
C GLY A 471 -12.68 -10.97 28.60
N GLY A 472 -13.72 -11.81 28.62
CA GLY A 472 -15.10 -11.37 28.87
C GLY A 472 -15.72 -10.46 27.79
N LEU A 473 -15.10 -10.36 26.61
CA LEU A 473 -15.58 -9.49 25.53
C LEU A 473 -16.80 -10.09 24.80
N LYS A 474 -17.83 -9.27 24.66
CA LYS A 474 -19.12 -9.54 23.99
C LYS A 474 -19.52 -8.34 23.15
N ALA A 475 -20.54 -8.48 22.29
CA ALA A 475 -21.04 -7.40 21.46
C ALA A 475 -21.40 -6.12 22.25
N LYS A 476 -21.88 -6.28 23.49
CA LYS A 476 -22.30 -5.15 24.34
C LYS A 476 -21.16 -4.31 24.94
N ASN A 477 -19.93 -4.83 25.01
CA ASN A 477 -18.83 -4.16 25.71
C ASN A 477 -17.55 -3.98 24.87
N VAL A 478 -17.41 -4.66 23.73
CA VAL A 478 -16.19 -4.61 22.92
C VAL A 478 -15.84 -3.20 22.44
N ALA A 479 -16.84 -2.38 22.08
CA ALA A 479 -16.60 -1.02 21.60
C ALA A 479 -16.04 -0.13 22.72
N GLU A 480 -16.59 -0.22 23.93
CA GLU A 480 -16.07 0.47 25.10
C GLU A 480 -14.66 -0.02 25.46
N ALA A 481 -14.43 -1.33 25.37
CA ALA A 481 -13.15 -1.95 25.66
C ALA A 481 -12.04 -1.43 24.74
N LEU A 482 -12.28 -1.38 23.43
CA LEU A 482 -11.35 -0.84 22.45
C LEU A 482 -11.06 0.65 22.71
N ARG A 483 -12.08 1.46 23.02
CA ARG A 483 -11.90 2.89 23.33
C ARG A 483 -11.07 3.12 24.60
N LYS A 484 -11.42 2.43 25.69
CA LYS A 484 -10.72 2.56 26.97
C LYS A 484 -9.29 2.04 26.90
N SER A 485 -9.06 0.90 26.25
CA SER A 485 -7.71 0.32 26.10
C SER A 485 -6.84 1.05 25.07
N GLY A 486 -7.42 1.63 24.03
CA GLY A 486 -6.67 2.10 22.86
C GLY A 486 -5.88 0.97 22.17
N ALA A 487 -6.34 -0.27 22.32
CA ALA A 487 -5.75 -1.45 21.68
C ALA A 487 -6.04 -1.47 20.18
N GLU A 488 -5.14 -2.09 19.40
CA GLU A 488 -5.30 -2.29 17.96
C GLU A 488 -6.46 -3.23 17.64
N GLY A 489 -6.79 -4.14 18.54
CA GLY A 489 -7.81 -5.13 18.30
C GLY A 489 -8.44 -5.74 19.55
N ALA A 490 -9.43 -6.60 19.30
CA ALA A 490 -10.13 -7.36 20.30
C ALA A 490 -10.23 -8.84 19.90
N ASP A 491 -10.11 -9.71 20.90
CA ASP A 491 -10.26 -11.15 20.79
C ASP A 491 -11.44 -11.62 21.65
N THR A 492 -12.28 -12.49 21.09
CA THR A 492 -13.33 -13.17 21.87
C THR A 492 -13.34 -14.66 21.59
N SER A 493 -13.68 -15.45 22.61
CA SER A 493 -13.88 -16.89 22.52
C SER A 493 -15.25 -17.26 23.08
N SER A 494 -15.38 -17.36 24.40
CA SER A 494 -16.63 -17.77 25.09
C SER A 494 -17.75 -16.73 25.02
N GLY A 495 -17.43 -15.47 24.72
CA GLY A 495 -18.41 -14.38 24.65
C GLY A 495 -19.39 -14.47 23.47
N VAL A 496 -19.09 -15.33 22.50
CA VAL A 496 -19.84 -15.54 21.25
C VAL A 496 -20.11 -17.02 20.99
N GLU A 497 -20.17 -17.84 22.05
CA GLU A 497 -20.44 -19.27 21.98
C GLU A 497 -21.86 -19.59 22.43
N SER A 498 -22.51 -20.53 21.72
CA SER A 498 -23.75 -21.16 22.18
C SER A 498 -23.46 -22.26 23.20
N LYS A 499 -22.35 -22.97 22.99
CA LYS A 499 -21.74 -23.91 23.95
C LYS A 499 -20.22 -23.93 23.71
N ALA A 500 -19.46 -24.43 24.67
CA ALA A 500 -18.01 -24.52 24.56
C ALA A 500 -17.58 -25.16 23.22
N GLY A 501 -16.77 -24.44 22.43
CA GLY A 501 -16.28 -24.89 21.14
C GLY A 501 -17.24 -24.77 19.96
N LYS A 502 -18.48 -24.26 20.15
CA LYS A 502 -19.43 -23.97 19.07
C LYS A 502 -19.84 -22.50 19.09
N LYS A 503 -19.55 -21.78 18.01
CA LYS A 503 -19.91 -20.37 17.88
C LYS A 503 -21.41 -20.18 17.68
N ASP A 504 -21.91 -19.06 18.18
CA ASP A 504 -23.26 -18.58 17.91
C ASP A 504 -23.17 -17.55 16.77
N PRO A 505 -23.79 -17.81 15.60
CA PRO A 505 -23.62 -16.97 14.42
C PRO A 505 -24.05 -15.51 14.65
N GLU A 506 -25.18 -15.33 15.34
CA GLU A 506 -25.74 -14.01 15.64
C GLU A 506 -24.84 -13.25 16.62
N ALA A 507 -24.32 -13.93 17.64
CA ALA A 507 -23.39 -13.32 18.59
C ALA A 507 -22.06 -12.93 17.94
N VAL A 508 -21.54 -13.75 17.02
CA VAL A 508 -20.32 -13.44 16.25
C VAL A 508 -20.55 -12.22 15.35
N GLN A 509 -21.68 -12.18 14.64
CA GLN A 509 -22.03 -11.04 13.80
C GLN A 509 -22.19 -9.76 14.62
N ALA A 510 -22.93 -9.83 15.74
CA ALA A 510 -23.11 -8.71 16.65
C ALA A 510 -21.78 -8.22 17.24
N PHE A 511 -20.86 -9.14 17.58
CA PHE A 511 -19.53 -8.79 18.08
C PHE A 511 -18.69 -8.07 17.03
N CYS A 512 -18.59 -8.65 15.82
CA CYS A 512 -17.83 -8.04 14.73
C CYS A 512 -18.39 -6.67 14.35
N HIS A 513 -19.72 -6.55 14.27
CA HIS A 513 -20.41 -5.29 14.00
C HIS A 513 -20.16 -4.23 15.09
N ALA A 514 -20.16 -4.61 16.37
CA ALA A 514 -19.89 -3.68 17.46
C ALA A 514 -18.42 -3.24 17.47
N ALA A 515 -17.48 -4.16 17.25
CA ALA A 515 -16.04 -3.86 17.21
C ALA A 515 -15.68 -2.96 16.02
N ARG A 516 -16.20 -3.26 14.81
CA ARG A 516 -16.03 -2.40 13.61
C ARG A 516 -16.62 -1.00 13.77
N GLY A 517 -17.54 -0.81 14.71
CA GLY A 517 -18.08 0.50 15.02
C GLY A 517 -17.10 1.46 15.69
N VAL A 518 -15.89 1.00 16.03
CA VAL A 518 -14.83 1.82 16.61
C VAL A 518 -13.77 2.07 15.56
N LEU A 519 -13.43 3.34 15.35
CA LEU A 519 -12.26 3.74 14.57
C LEU A 519 -11.09 4.06 15.51
N LEU A 520 -9.89 3.63 15.14
CA LEU A 520 -8.69 3.84 15.94
C LEU A 520 -7.68 4.70 15.18
N LEU A 521 -6.92 5.51 15.92
CA LEU A 521 -5.73 6.16 15.36
C LEU A 521 -4.67 5.10 15.06
N ARG A 522 -3.97 5.26 13.95
CA ARG A 522 -2.83 4.44 13.61
C ARG A 522 -1.60 4.93 14.39
N ARG A 523 -1.15 4.15 15.39
CA ARG A 523 0.07 4.46 16.15
C ARG A 523 1.29 4.09 15.30
N ASN A 524 2.29 4.99 15.24
CA ASN A 524 3.42 5.06 14.29
C ASN A 524 3.17 5.88 13.00
N ALA A 525 2.56 7.06 13.14
CA ALA A 525 2.68 8.11 12.12
C ALA A 525 4.08 8.76 12.21
N VAL A 526 5.08 8.10 11.62
CA VAL A 526 6.13 8.89 10.93
C VAL A 526 5.37 9.69 9.86
N PRO A 527 5.62 11.00 9.65
CA PRO A 527 5.05 11.70 8.52
C PRO A 527 5.44 10.92 7.27
N VAL A 528 4.46 10.20 6.73
CA VAL A 528 4.56 9.57 5.44
C VAL A 528 4.51 10.74 4.46
N PRO A 529 5.59 11.09 3.74
CA PRO A 529 5.40 11.84 2.51
C PRO A 529 4.43 11.01 1.68
N ALA A 530 3.32 11.63 1.28
CA ALA A 530 2.17 10.96 0.70
C ALA A 530 2.59 9.96 -0.37
N ASN A 531 2.68 8.69 0.05
CA ASN A 531 2.88 7.45 -0.72
C ASN A 531 3.52 6.40 0.19
N THR A 532 2.84 6.01 1.27
CA THR A 532 3.01 4.65 1.82
C THR A 532 1.66 4.08 2.28
N SER A 533 1.00 3.33 1.39
CA SER A 533 0.07 2.28 1.78
C SER A 533 0.86 0.98 1.91
N GLY A 534 1.23 0.63 3.14
CA GLY A 534 1.64 -0.74 3.47
C GLY A 534 0.41 -1.65 3.40
N ALA A 535 0.52 -2.69 2.57
CA ALA A 535 -0.49 -3.69 2.22
C ALA A 535 -1.67 -3.18 1.37
N ALA A 536 -1.38 -2.59 0.21
CA ALA A 536 -2.19 -2.91 -0.95
C ALA A 536 -2.07 -4.43 -1.15
N GLY A 537 -3.19 -5.16 -1.11
CA GLY A 537 -3.21 -6.55 -1.60
C GLY A 537 -2.49 -6.58 -2.94
N ALA A 538 -1.59 -7.55 -3.14
CA ALA A 538 -0.65 -7.68 -4.25
C ALA A 538 -1.21 -7.08 -5.56
N ALA A 539 -1.00 -5.77 -5.75
CA ALA A 539 -1.32 -5.12 -7.00
C ALA A 539 -0.33 -5.73 -7.99
N PRO A 540 -0.79 -6.32 -9.11
CA PRO A 540 0.10 -6.96 -10.06
C PRO A 540 1.28 -6.05 -10.38
N GLY A 541 2.50 -6.53 -10.09
CA GLY A 541 3.72 -5.79 -10.38
C GLY A 541 4.29 -4.87 -9.31
N ARG A 542 3.87 -4.97 -8.05
CA ARG A 542 4.52 -4.25 -6.94
C ARG A 542 5.32 -5.16 -6.01
N PHE A 543 6.44 -4.63 -5.51
CA PHE A 543 7.29 -5.20 -4.45
C PHE A 543 7.25 -4.24 -3.27
N GLY A 544 6.44 -4.55 -2.25
CA GLY A 544 6.07 -3.57 -1.24
C GLY A 544 5.48 -2.31 -1.90
N ARG A 545 6.13 -1.16 -1.73
CA ARG A 545 5.72 0.10 -2.40
C ARG A 545 6.27 0.28 -3.81
N TYR A 546 7.30 -0.47 -4.18
CA TYR A 546 8.07 -0.30 -5.42
C TYR A 546 7.46 -1.07 -6.60
N GLY A 547 7.89 -0.73 -7.82
CA GLY A 547 7.43 -1.36 -9.05
C GLY A 547 6.30 -0.58 -9.71
N GLY A 548 5.27 -1.28 -10.19
CA GLY A 548 4.10 -0.72 -10.87
C GLY A 548 4.29 -0.54 -12.37
N ARG A 549 3.38 0.24 -12.98
CA ARG A 549 3.40 0.60 -14.40
C ARG A 549 3.17 2.10 -14.56
N TYR A 550 4.26 2.83 -14.74
CA TYR A 550 4.26 4.28 -14.91
C TYR A 550 4.60 4.64 -16.36
N VAL A 551 3.74 4.22 -17.27
CA VAL A 551 3.94 4.35 -18.72
C VAL A 551 2.82 5.17 -19.36
N PRO A 552 3.03 5.74 -20.55
CA PRO A 552 1.95 6.32 -21.34
C PRO A 552 0.86 5.28 -21.66
N GLU A 553 -0.37 5.73 -21.83
CA GLU A 553 -1.54 4.89 -22.16
C GLU A 553 -1.28 3.99 -23.39
N THR A 554 -0.52 4.49 -24.37
CA THR A 554 -0.16 3.75 -25.58
C THR A 554 0.64 2.46 -25.34
N LEU A 555 1.30 2.33 -24.18
CA LEU A 555 2.03 1.13 -23.79
C LEU A 555 1.24 0.18 -22.88
N VAL A 556 0.04 0.57 -22.43
CA VAL A 556 -0.76 -0.27 -21.52
C VAL A 556 -1.16 -1.58 -22.21
N HIS A 557 -1.70 -1.52 -23.43
CA HIS A 557 -2.14 -2.71 -24.15
C HIS A 557 -0.99 -3.69 -24.48
N PRO A 558 0.17 -3.25 -25.05
CA PRO A 558 1.34 -4.12 -25.23
C PRO A 558 1.87 -4.75 -23.93
N LEU A 559 1.78 -4.04 -22.80
CA LEU A 559 2.17 -4.58 -21.50
C LEU A 559 1.16 -5.61 -20.97
N ASP A 560 -0.14 -5.42 -21.21
CA ASP A 560 -1.17 -6.40 -20.85
C ASP A 560 -1.05 -7.69 -21.68
N GLU A 561 -0.75 -7.55 -22.98
CA GLU A 561 -0.41 -8.67 -23.85
C GLU A 561 0.79 -9.46 -23.29
N LEU A 562 1.86 -8.73 -22.92
CA LEU A 562 3.05 -9.32 -22.34
C LEU A 562 2.79 -10.01 -21.00
N VAL A 563 1.99 -9.40 -20.11
CA VAL A 563 1.61 -10.03 -18.82
C VAL A 563 0.85 -11.31 -19.04
N SER A 564 -0.13 -11.30 -19.95
CA SER A 564 -0.95 -12.48 -20.24
C SER A 564 -0.07 -13.61 -20.77
N ALA A 565 0.77 -13.32 -21.78
CA ALA A 565 1.69 -14.29 -22.35
C ALA A 565 2.68 -14.85 -21.32
N TYR A 566 3.23 -13.98 -20.47
CA TYR A 566 4.16 -14.37 -19.41
C TYR A 566 3.51 -15.29 -18.36
N GLU A 567 2.33 -14.92 -17.87
CA GLU A 567 1.59 -15.71 -16.89
C GLU A 567 1.13 -17.08 -17.44
N GLU A 568 0.79 -17.15 -18.72
CA GLU A 568 0.54 -18.41 -19.42
C GLU A 568 1.80 -19.26 -19.54
N ALA A 569 2.91 -18.67 -20.01
CA ALA A 569 4.19 -19.36 -20.17
C ALA A 569 4.72 -19.95 -18.85
N LYS A 570 4.54 -19.23 -17.72
CA LYS A 570 4.91 -19.73 -16.38
C LYS A 570 4.17 -21.00 -15.96
N ARG A 571 2.93 -21.18 -16.42
CA ARG A 571 2.10 -22.34 -16.07
C ARG A 571 2.24 -23.48 -17.08
N ASP A 572 2.92 -23.24 -18.19
CA ASP A 572 3.11 -24.18 -19.27
C ASP A 572 4.42 -24.99 -19.10
N PRO A 573 4.33 -26.31 -18.82
CA PRO A 573 5.51 -27.15 -18.68
C PRO A 573 6.35 -27.23 -19.97
N SER A 574 5.73 -27.08 -21.15
CA SER A 574 6.44 -27.15 -22.44
C SER A 574 7.37 -25.96 -22.63
N PHE A 575 6.92 -24.76 -22.26
CA PHE A 575 7.75 -23.55 -22.26
C PHE A 575 8.95 -23.71 -21.33
N THR A 576 8.70 -24.22 -20.12
CA THR A 576 9.76 -24.45 -19.14
C THR A 576 10.77 -25.50 -19.62
N ALA A 577 10.30 -26.57 -20.26
CA ALA A 577 11.15 -27.61 -20.83
C ALA A 577 12.04 -27.06 -21.96
N GLU A 578 11.47 -26.31 -22.89
CA GLU A 578 12.23 -25.69 -24.00
C GLU A 578 13.23 -24.66 -23.48
N LEU A 579 12.83 -23.79 -22.54
CA LEU A 579 13.76 -22.84 -21.93
C LEU A 579 14.91 -23.55 -21.23
N ASN A 580 14.64 -24.61 -20.46
CA ASN A 580 15.68 -25.39 -19.79
C ASN A 580 16.62 -26.07 -20.80
N GLU A 581 16.09 -26.59 -21.91
CA GLU A 581 16.90 -27.16 -22.97
C GLU A 581 17.84 -26.11 -23.59
N LEU A 582 17.34 -24.91 -23.88
CA LEU A 582 18.14 -23.80 -24.38
C LEU A 582 19.19 -23.36 -23.35
N LEU A 583 18.82 -23.23 -22.08
CA LEU A 583 19.77 -22.88 -21.02
C LEU A 583 20.88 -23.93 -20.91
N GLN A 584 20.55 -25.22 -21.03
CA GLN A 584 21.54 -26.30 -20.92
C GLN A 584 22.41 -26.43 -22.17
N LYS A 585 21.79 -26.59 -23.34
CA LYS A 585 22.49 -26.96 -24.58
C LYS A 585 23.04 -25.78 -25.36
N PHE A 586 22.42 -24.60 -25.24
CA PHE A 586 22.83 -23.41 -25.97
C PHE A 586 23.57 -22.42 -25.07
N ALA A 587 23.06 -22.11 -23.88
CA ALA A 587 23.72 -21.17 -22.97
C ALA A 587 24.88 -21.79 -22.17
N GLY A 588 24.84 -23.11 -21.92
CA GLY A 588 25.88 -23.85 -21.19
C GLY A 588 25.65 -23.97 -19.68
N ARG A 589 24.40 -23.99 -19.22
CA ARG A 589 24.04 -24.20 -17.81
C ARG A 589 24.09 -25.69 -17.40
N PRO A 590 24.34 -26.01 -16.13
CA PRO A 590 24.64 -25.10 -15.01
C PRO A 590 26.06 -24.53 -15.11
N THR A 591 26.24 -23.28 -14.65
CA THR A 591 27.60 -22.71 -14.57
C THR A 591 28.32 -23.21 -13.32
N PRO A 592 29.66 -23.39 -13.34
CA PRO A 592 30.41 -23.83 -12.17
C PRO A 592 30.34 -22.87 -10.98
N LEU A 593 30.50 -23.42 -9.78
CA LEU A 593 30.86 -22.69 -8.56
C LEU A 593 32.32 -23.01 -8.23
N THR A 594 33.24 -22.11 -8.56
CA THR A 594 34.69 -22.34 -8.48
C THR A 594 35.22 -21.85 -7.14
N PHE A 595 35.86 -22.73 -6.35
CA PHE A 595 36.63 -22.30 -5.18
C PHE A 595 37.87 -21.51 -5.66
N ALA A 596 38.14 -20.36 -5.04
CA ALA A 596 39.25 -19.46 -5.36
C ALA A 596 40.35 -19.59 -4.28
N PRO A 597 41.23 -20.61 -4.36
CA PRO A 597 42.16 -20.95 -3.28
C PRO A 597 43.23 -19.88 -3.06
N ARG A 598 43.71 -19.21 -4.12
CA ARG A 598 44.80 -18.23 -4.01
C ARG A 598 44.28 -16.91 -3.48
N LEU A 599 43.09 -16.48 -3.91
CA LEU A 599 42.40 -15.32 -3.37
C LEU A 599 41.99 -15.52 -1.91
N THR A 600 41.51 -16.73 -1.56
CA THR A 600 41.21 -17.09 -0.16
C THR A 600 42.48 -17.02 0.69
N ALA A 601 43.58 -17.61 0.23
CA ALA A 601 44.86 -17.60 0.95
C ALA A 601 45.44 -16.18 1.11
N GLU A 602 45.33 -15.34 0.07
CA GLU A 602 45.82 -13.96 0.09
C GLU A 602 45.07 -13.09 1.09
N LEU A 603 43.74 -13.20 1.15
CA LEU A 603 42.90 -12.33 1.98
C LEU A 603 42.85 -12.79 3.44
N GLY A 604 42.97 -14.10 3.68
CA GLY A 604 42.66 -14.67 4.99
C GLY A 604 41.15 -14.59 5.31
N GLY A 605 40.72 -15.38 6.29
CA GLY A 605 39.30 -15.45 6.68
C GLY A 605 38.47 -16.36 5.78
N ALA A 606 37.33 -15.88 5.30
CA ALA A 606 36.32 -16.72 4.63
C ALA A 606 36.83 -17.43 3.37
N ARG A 607 36.32 -18.65 3.13
CA ARG A 607 36.50 -19.41 1.89
C ARG A 607 35.72 -18.76 0.75
N ILE A 608 36.40 -18.40 -0.34
CA ILE A 608 35.80 -17.65 -1.44
C ILE A 608 35.42 -18.58 -2.59
N TYR A 609 34.16 -18.49 -3.01
CA TYR A 609 33.60 -19.19 -4.15
C TYR A 609 33.11 -18.21 -5.21
N LEU A 610 33.35 -18.52 -6.48
CA LEU A 610 32.98 -17.71 -7.63
C LEU A 610 31.87 -18.42 -8.41
N LYS A 611 30.68 -17.80 -8.49
CA LYS A 611 29.62 -18.28 -9.38
C LYS A 611 29.90 -17.79 -10.80
N ARG A 612 30.26 -18.71 -11.71
CA ARG A 612 30.92 -18.44 -12.99
C ARG A 612 29.97 -18.11 -14.15
N GLU A 613 29.18 -17.05 -14.02
CA GLU A 613 28.31 -16.60 -15.12
C GLU A 613 29.09 -16.02 -16.32
N ASP A 614 30.38 -15.73 -16.14
CA ASP A 614 31.33 -15.36 -17.19
C ASP A 614 31.57 -16.45 -18.25
N LEU A 615 31.30 -17.72 -17.89
CA LEU A 615 31.47 -18.88 -18.77
C LEU A 615 30.26 -19.17 -19.65
N LEU A 616 29.15 -18.47 -19.46
CA LEU A 616 27.98 -18.66 -20.30
C LEU A 616 28.27 -18.29 -21.76
N HIS A 617 27.50 -18.88 -22.66
CA HIS A 617 27.43 -18.39 -24.03
C HIS A 617 27.16 -16.88 -24.03
N THR A 618 27.77 -16.18 -24.98
CA THR A 618 27.91 -14.71 -25.05
C THR A 618 28.79 -14.04 -23.99
N GLY A 619 29.00 -14.65 -22.82
CA GLY A 619 29.99 -14.26 -21.81
C GLY A 619 29.47 -13.54 -20.57
N ALA A 620 28.16 -13.59 -20.32
CA ALA A 620 27.54 -12.97 -19.16
C ALA A 620 26.18 -13.59 -18.83
N HIS A 621 25.71 -13.35 -17.62
CA HIS A 621 24.38 -13.76 -17.14
C HIS A 621 23.21 -13.31 -18.05
N LYS A 622 23.38 -12.27 -18.87
CA LYS A 622 22.33 -11.66 -19.72
C LYS A 622 21.65 -12.65 -20.66
N ILE A 623 22.35 -13.69 -21.12
CA ILE A 623 21.79 -14.70 -22.03
C ILE A 623 20.60 -15.44 -21.42
N ASN A 624 20.57 -15.63 -20.09
CA ASN A 624 19.46 -16.30 -19.40
C ASN A 624 18.13 -15.58 -19.66
N ASN A 625 18.14 -14.26 -19.50
CA ASN A 625 16.99 -13.40 -19.72
C ASN A 625 16.63 -13.29 -21.21
N CYS A 626 17.64 -13.17 -22.09
CA CYS A 626 17.41 -13.04 -23.53
C CYS A 626 16.74 -14.28 -24.11
N LEU A 627 17.13 -15.48 -23.68
CA LEU A 627 16.48 -16.72 -24.11
C LEU A 627 15.02 -16.77 -23.65
N GLY A 628 14.75 -16.45 -22.37
CA GLY A 628 13.39 -16.45 -21.83
C GLY A 628 12.46 -15.46 -22.56
N GLN A 629 12.92 -14.23 -22.77
CA GLN A 629 12.12 -13.20 -23.45
C GLN A 629 11.98 -13.45 -24.96
N ALA A 630 13.02 -13.89 -25.66
CA ALA A 630 12.90 -14.20 -27.09
C ALA A 630 11.98 -15.40 -27.34
N LEU A 631 12.03 -16.42 -26.48
CA LEU A 631 11.09 -17.54 -26.52
C LEU A 631 9.64 -17.08 -26.29
N LEU A 632 9.44 -16.16 -25.35
CA LEU A 632 8.14 -15.55 -25.09
C LEU A 632 7.65 -14.72 -26.29
N ALA A 633 8.52 -13.90 -26.89
CA ALA A 633 8.20 -13.10 -28.06
C ALA A 633 7.78 -13.98 -29.25
N ARG A 634 8.46 -15.11 -29.48
CA ARG A 634 8.09 -16.09 -30.50
C ARG A 634 6.70 -16.69 -30.24
N ARG A 635 6.39 -17.01 -28.97
CA ARG A 635 5.05 -17.48 -28.56
C ARG A 635 3.97 -16.44 -28.82
N MET A 636 4.28 -15.17 -28.60
CA MET A 636 3.40 -14.03 -28.89
C MET A 636 3.29 -13.72 -30.40
N GLY A 637 3.97 -14.47 -31.28
CA GLY A 637 3.96 -14.25 -32.72
C GLY A 637 4.71 -12.99 -33.18
N LYS A 638 5.52 -12.39 -32.30
CA LYS A 638 6.35 -11.22 -32.63
C LYS A 638 7.50 -11.68 -33.52
N ARG A 639 7.83 -10.89 -34.54
CA ARG A 639 8.86 -11.23 -35.55
C ARG A 639 10.11 -10.36 -35.41
N ARG A 640 9.98 -9.26 -34.67
CA ARG A 640 11.02 -8.27 -34.47
C ARG A 640 11.28 -8.07 -32.99
N ILE A 641 12.56 -7.94 -32.65
CA ILE A 641 13.04 -7.64 -31.30
C ILE A 641 13.79 -6.31 -31.35
N ILE A 642 13.46 -5.45 -30.38
CA ILE A 642 14.27 -4.28 -30.08
C ILE A 642 14.86 -4.39 -28.70
N ALA A 643 16.05 -3.83 -28.49
CA ALA A 643 16.68 -3.74 -27.18
C ALA A 643 17.55 -2.48 -27.08
N GLU A 644 17.86 -2.09 -25.86
CA GLU A 644 18.87 -1.10 -25.51
C GLU A 644 20.22 -1.75 -25.20
N THR A 645 21.33 -1.02 -25.24
CA THR A 645 22.55 -1.48 -24.58
C THR A 645 23.50 -0.34 -24.21
N GLY A 646 24.25 -0.51 -23.13
CA GLY A 646 25.34 0.37 -22.69
C GLY A 646 26.69 -0.32 -22.94
N ALA A 647 27.09 -1.23 -22.05
CA ALA A 647 28.31 -2.05 -22.22
C ALA A 647 28.29 -3.02 -23.42
N GLY A 648 27.19 -3.12 -24.17
CA GLY A 648 27.05 -4.00 -25.34
C GLY A 648 26.70 -5.46 -25.02
N GLN A 649 26.87 -5.95 -23.78
CA GLN A 649 26.59 -7.36 -23.43
C GLN A 649 25.12 -7.75 -23.62
N HIS A 650 24.18 -6.88 -23.23
CA HIS A 650 22.76 -7.13 -23.46
C HIS A 650 22.42 -7.14 -24.95
N GLY A 651 23.00 -6.21 -25.72
CA GLY A 651 22.80 -6.16 -27.16
C GLY A 651 23.36 -7.39 -27.88
N VAL A 652 24.56 -7.86 -27.51
CA VAL A 652 25.15 -9.09 -28.06
C VAL A 652 24.30 -10.32 -27.70
N ALA A 653 23.81 -10.43 -26.45
CA ALA A 653 22.94 -11.52 -26.05
C ALA A 653 21.60 -11.50 -26.82
N THR A 654 21.01 -10.31 -27.00
CA THR A 654 19.79 -10.11 -27.80
C THR A 654 20.01 -10.49 -29.26
N ALA A 655 21.07 -9.98 -29.89
CA ALA A 655 21.42 -10.32 -31.27
C ALA A 655 21.64 -11.83 -31.46
N THR A 656 22.28 -12.48 -30.47
CA THR A 656 22.54 -13.93 -30.49
C THR A 656 21.24 -14.73 -30.49
N VAL A 657 20.30 -14.41 -29.58
CA VAL A 657 19.02 -15.16 -29.52
C VAL A 657 18.13 -14.84 -30.71
N CYS A 658 18.16 -13.62 -31.24
CA CYS A 658 17.42 -13.27 -32.45
C CYS A 658 17.95 -14.04 -33.67
N ALA A 659 19.28 -14.12 -33.83
CA ALA A 659 19.90 -14.93 -34.88
C ALA A 659 19.51 -16.41 -34.75
N HIS A 660 19.52 -16.94 -33.52
CA HIS A 660 19.12 -18.33 -33.26
C HIS A 660 17.65 -18.62 -33.63
N PHE A 661 16.74 -17.68 -33.32
CA PHE A 661 15.31 -17.83 -33.61
C PHE A 661 14.86 -17.28 -34.97
N GLY A 662 15.77 -16.73 -35.77
CA GLY A 662 15.45 -16.11 -37.07
C GLY A 662 14.57 -14.86 -36.94
N MET A 663 14.77 -14.05 -35.90
CA MET A 663 14.02 -12.81 -35.65
C MET A 663 14.80 -11.58 -36.11
N GLU A 664 14.10 -10.55 -36.60
CA GLU A 664 14.71 -9.25 -36.86
C GLU A 664 15.18 -8.63 -35.54
N CYS A 665 16.40 -8.07 -35.50
CA CYS A 665 16.98 -7.50 -34.29
C CYS A 665 17.47 -6.07 -34.53
N VAL A 666 16.99 -5.13 -33.72
CA VAL A 666 17.50 -3.76 -33.68
C VAL A 666 17.95 -3.42 -32.26
N VAL A 667 19.21 -3.04 -32.11
CA VAL A 667 19.79 -2.64 -30.83
C VAL A 667 20.09 -1.14 -30.83
N TYR A 668 19.51 -0.42 -29.89
CA TYR A 668 19.78 0.99 -29.62
C TYR A 668 20.95 1.11 -28.66
N MET A 669 21.93 1.96 -28.99
CA MET A 669 23.12 2.15 -28.17
C MET A 669 23.53 3.62 -28.21
N GLY A 670 23.90 4.18 -27.06
CA GLY A 670 24.41 5.56 -26.98
C GLY A 670 25.67 5.73 -27.84
N ALA A 671 25.81 6.87 -28.52
CA ALA A 671 26.96 7.12 -29.40
C ALA A 671 28.31 7.00 -28.66
N ASP A 672 28.37 7.48 -27.41
CA ASP A 672 29.58 7.41 -26.58
C ASP A 672 29.87 5.98 -26.11
N ASP A 673 28.82 5.20 -25.85
CA ASP A 673 28.94 3.77 -25.54
C ASP A 673 29.40 2.96 -26.76
N MET A 674 28.89 3.26 -27.95
CA MET A 674 29.31 2.61 -29.19
C MET A 674 30.80 2.78 -29.46
N ALA A 675 31.33 3.98 -29.23
CA ALA A 675 32.76 4.26 -29.38
C ALA A 675 33.60 3.49 -28.34
N ARG A 676 33.15 3.46 -27.08
CA ARG A 676 33.84 2.76 -25.98
C ARG A 676 33.78 1.24 -26.09
N GLN A 677 32.82 0.69 -26.83
CA GLN A 677 32.50 -0.75 -26.88
C GLN A 677 32.44 -1.27 -28.33
N ALA A 678 33.39 -0.80 -29.16
CA ALA A 678 33.45 -1.12 -30.59
C ALA A 678 33.44 -2.64 -30.88
N LEU A 679 34.09 -3.44 -30.03
CA LEU A 679 34.09 -4.91 -30.14
C LEU A 679 32.67 -5.49 -30.07
N ASN A 680 31.85 -5.05 -29.12
CA ASN A 680 30.49 -5.56 -28.97
C ASN A 680 29.57 -5.04 -30.09
N VAL A 681 29.79 -3.83 -30.60
CA VAL A 681 29.09 -3.33 -31.80
C VAL A 681 29.37 -4.22 -33.01
N ALA A 682 30.64 -4.58 -33.24
CA ALA A 682 31.03 -5.47 -34.32
C ALA A 682 30.40 -6.87 -34.17
N ARG A 683 30.39 -7.43 -32.94
CA ARG A 683 29.74 -8.71 -32.64
C ARG A 683 28.24 -8.69 -32.93
N MET A 684 27.52 -7.64 -32.55
CA MET A 684 26.08 -7.51 -32.84
C MET A 684 25.80 -7.48 -34.34
N ARG A 685 26.58 -6.71 -35.11
CA ARG A 685 26.44 -6.63 -36.57
C ARG A 685 26.77 -7.95 -37.26
N LEU A 686 27.79 -8.66 -36.78
CA LEU A 686 28.13 -10.00 -37.28
C LEU A 686 27.00 -11.01 -37.07
N LEU A 687 26.26 -10.87 -35.97
CA LEU A 687 25.07 -11.68 -35.66
C LEU A 687 23.82 -11.23 -36.43
N GLY A 688 23.93 -10.23 -37.32
CA GLY A 688 22.83 -9.76 -38.17
C GLY A 688 21.92 -8.71 -37.53
N ALA A 689 22.27 -8.17 -36.35
CA ALA A 689 21.51 -7.09 -35.73
C ALA A 689 21.85 -5.73 -36.33
N GLU A 690 20.82 -4.89 -36.51
CA GLU A 690 21.00 -3.47 -36.78
C GLU A 690 21.38 -2.75 -35.48
N VAL A 691 22.50 -2.00 -35.46
CA VAL A 691 22.91 -1.24 -34.28
C VAL A 691 22.73 0.25 -34.56
N ARG A 692 21.75 0.87 -33.88
CA ARG A 692 21.37 2.28 -34.04
C ARG A 692 22.00 3.16 -32.97
N ALA A 693 22.78 4.14 -33.42
CA ALA A 693 23.41 5.13 -32.55
C ALA A 693 22.40 6.17 -32.04
N VAL A 694 22.38 6.41 -30.73
CA VAL A 694 21.58 7.46 -30.10
C VAL A 694 22.46 8.66 -29.78
N ASN A 695 22.21 9.76 -30.50
CA ASN A 695 23.00 11.00 -30.42
C ASN A 695 22.37 12.09 -29.53
N SER A 696 21.13 11.87 -29.10
CA SER A 696 20.38 12.78 -28.23
C SER A 696 20.73 12.59 -26.76
N GLY A 697 20.53 13.64 -25.96
CA GLY A 697 20.68 13.58 -24.50
C GLY A 697 22.12 13.35 -24.05
N SER A 698 22.30 12.49 -23.04
CA SER A 698 23.61 12.09 -22.50
C SER A 698 24.37 11.11 -23.40
N ARG A 699 23.74 10.58 -24.46
CA ARG A 699 24.35 9.61 -25.41
C ARG A 699 24.84 8.32 -24.74
N THR A 700 24.12 7.89 -23.69
CA THR A 700 24.40 6.68 -22.91
C THR A 700 23.18 5.75 -22.86
N LEU A 701 23.28 4.65 -22.09
CA LEU A 701 22.21 3.67 -21.84
C LEU A 701 20.83 4.30 -21.55
N LYS A 702 20.76 5.38 -20.77
CA LYS A 702 19.49 6.07 -20.46
C LYS A 702 18.76 6.50 -21.74
N ASP A 703 19.47 7.11 -22.67
CA ASP A 703 18.90 7.61 -23.92
C ASP A 703 18.58 6.47 -24.89
N ALA A 704 19.39 5.41 -24.89
CA ALA A 704 19.11 4.19 -25.66
C ALA A 704 17.77 3.55 -25.25
N ILE A 705 17.47 3.49 -23.95
CA ILE A 705 16.17 3.00 -23.45
C ILE A 705 15.03 3.88 -23.94
N ASN A 706 15.19 5.20 -23.92
CA ASN A 706 14.14 6.14 -24.36
C ASN A 706 13.81 5.95 -25.84
N GLU A 707 14.83 5.77 -26.69
CA GLU A 707 14.63 5.51 -28.13
C GLU A 707 14.06 4.13 -28.41
N ALA A 708 14.49 3.08 -27.68
CA ALA A 708 13.88 1.75 -27.78
C ALA A 708 12.40 1.79 -27.38
N MET A 709 12.04 2.49 -26.29
CA MET A 709 10.64 2.67 -25.90
C MET A 709 9.83 3.44 -26.96
N ARG A 710 10.41 4.46 -27.60
CA ARG A 710 9.76 5.19 -28.70
C ARG A 710 9.50 4.32 -29.93
N ASP A 711 10.47 3.50 -30.33
CA ASP A 711 10.28 2.50 -31.39
C ASP A 711 9.13 1.56 -31.01
N TRP A 712 9.14 1.05 -29.78
CA TRP A 712 8.10 0.13 -29.32
C TRP A 712 6.70 0.73 -29.40
N VAL A 713 6.53 1.98 -28.96
CA VAL A 713 5.25 2.71 -29.05
C VAL A 713 4.77 2.80 -30.50
N SER A 714 5.68 2.95 -31.45
CA SER A 714 5.34 3.11 -32.88
C SER A 714 4.98 1.80 -33.59
N ARG A 715 5.47 0.65 -33.10
CA ARG A 715 5.31 -0.67 -33.75
C ARG A 715 5.13 -1.83 -32.76
N CYS A 716 4.24 -1.69 -31.78
CA CYS A 716 4.06 -2.70 -30.73
C CYS A 716 3.41 -4.03 -31.19
N THR A 717 2.75 -4.05 -32.36
CA THR A 717 2.00 -5.21 -32.85
C THR A 717 2.90 -6.37 -33.28
N ASP A 718 4.02 -6.08 -33.95
CA ASP A 718 4.96 -7.09 -34.47
C ASP A 718 6.31 -7.12 -33.73
N THR A 719 6.55 -6.13 -32.87
CA THR A 719 7.81 -5.93 -32.14
C THR A 719 7.67 -6.23 -30.66
N HIS A 720 8.61 -7.00 -30.10
CA HIS A 720 8.80 -7.14 -28.66
C HIS A 720 10.02 -6.35 -28.19
N TYR A 721 9.86 -5.62 -27.09
CA TYR A 721 10.95 -4.92 -26.43
C TYR A 721 11.63 -5.82 -25.41
N LEU A 722 12.86 -6.25 -25.71
CA LEU A 722 13.62 -7.14 -24.85
C LEU A 722 14.46 -6.32 -23.86
N LEU A 723 13.88 -6.03 -22.69
CA LEU A 723 14.53 -5.23 -21.65
C LEU A 723 15.64 -6.01 -20.92
N GLY A 724 16.79 -5.36 -20.71
CA GLY A 724 18.02 -6.05 -20.27
C GLY A 724 18.23 -6.22 -18.77
N SER A 725 17.34 -5.73 -17.92
CA SER A 725 17.48 -5.83 -16.46
C SER A 725 16.13 -5.85 -15.76
N VAL A 726 16.12 -6.07 -14.44
CA VAL A 726 14.94 -6.01 -13.56
C VAL A 726 14.44 -4.57 -13.32
N LEU A 727 14.38 -3.80 -14.41
CA LEU A 727 13.89 -2.43 -14.50
C LEU A 727 12.57 -2.45 -15.29
N GLY A 728 12.04 -1.27 -15.61
CA GLY A 728 10.87 -1.15 -16.46
C GLY A 728 9.55 -1.44 -15.75
N ALA A 729 8.45 -1.13 -16.44
CA ALA A 729 7.11 -1.40 -15.94
C ALA A 729 6.86 -2.91 -15.77
N HIS A 730 5.99 -3.30 -14.84
CA HIS A 730 5.50 -4.67 -14.74
C HIS A 730 4.95 -5.15 -16.12
N PRO A 731 5.36 -6.33 -16.63
CA PRO A 731 5.97 -7.45 -15.92
C PRO A 731 7.49 -7.52 -15.85
N TYR A 732 8.22 -6.63 -16.51
CA TYR A 732 9.67 -6.80 -16.71
C TYR A 732 10.46 -7.10 -15.43
N PRO A 733 10.28 -6.40 -14.29
CA PRO A 733 11.06 -6.71 -13.09
C PRO A 733 10.87 -8.16 -12.59
N ALA A 734 9.63 -8.65 -12.56
CA ALA A 734 9.32 -10.01 -12.11
C ALA A 734 9.74 -11.06 -13.15
N MET A 735 9.52 -10.78 -14.44
CA MET A 735 9.85 -11.66 -15.55
C MET A 735 11.36 -11.85 -15.69
N VAL A 736 12.12 -10.76 -15.72
CA VAL A 736 13.58 -10.80 -15.85
C VAL A 736 14.21 -11.50 -14.64
N ARG A 737 13.68 -11.27 -13.43
CA ARG A 737 14.09 -12.00 -12.23
C ARG A 737 13.86 -13.50 -12.40
N ASP A 738 12.65 -13.91 -12.79
CA ASP A 738 12.28 -15.33 -12.92
C ASP A 738 13.17 -16.06 -13.93
N PHE A 739 13.65 -15.39 -14.98
CA PHE A 739 14.64 -15.95 -15.91
C PHE A 739 16.07 -16.02 -15.35
N HIS A 740 16.40 -15.25 -14.30
CA HIS A 740 17.70 -15.26 -13.63
C HIS A 740 17.77 -16.10 -12.34
N ILE A 741 16.66 -16.57 -11.77
CA ILE A 741 16.69 -17.33 -10.48
C ILE A 741 17.45 -18.68 -10.59
N CYS A 742 17.73 -19.15 -11.82
CA CYS A 742 18.60 -20.31 -12.04
C CYS A 742 19.99 -20.14 -11.41
N ILE A 743 20.52 -18.91 -11.37
CA ILE A 743 21.84 -18.58 -10.81
C ILE A 743 21.90 -18.98 -9.34
N GLY A 744 20.95 -18.48 -8.53
CA GLY A 744 20.87 -18.76 -7.11
C GLY A 744 20.54 -20.22 -6.81
N ARG A 745 19.65 -20.85 -7.58
CA ARG A 745 19.29 -22.27 -7.42
C ARG A 745 20.51 -23.17 -7.58
N GLU A 746 21.30 -22.95 -8.64
CA GLU A 746 22.53 -23.70 -8.87
C GLU A 746 23.57 -23.40 -7.80
N ALA A 747 23.80 -22.12 -7.47
CA ALA A 747 24.77 -21.73 -6.46
C ALA A 747 24.47 -22.38 -5.09
N ARG A 748 23.19 -22.43 -4.70
CA ARG A 748 22.72 -23.08 -3.46
C ARG A 748 22.98 -24.58 -3.48
N GLN A 749 22.67 -25.26 -4.58
CA GLN A 749 22.96 -26.69 -4.70
C GLN A 749 24.46 -26.97 -4.65
N GLN A 750 25.24 -26.18 -5.37
CA GLN A 750 26.68 -26.35 -5.51
C GLN A 750 27.44 -26.07 -4.20
N ILE A 751 27.06 -25.02 -3.45
CA ILE A 751 27.72 -24.70 -2.18
C ILE A 751 27.39 -25.72 -1.10
N LEU A 752 26.16 -26.22 -1.05
CA LEU A 752 25.79 -27.30 -0.13
C LEU A 752 26.57 -28.58 -0.45
N ALA A 753 26.79 -28.89 -1.72
CA ALA A 753 27.62 -30.03 -2.12
C ALA A 753 29.10 -29.84 -1.77
N ALA A 754 29.64 -28.61 -1.87
CA ALA A 754 31.05 -28.32 -1.61
C ALA A 754 31.39 -28.15 -0.12
N GLU A 755 30.50 -27.54 0.66
CA GLU A 755 30.75 -27.13 2.06
C GLU A 755 29.88 -27.85 3.09
N GLY A 756 28.86 -28.60 2.67
CA GLY A 756 27.88 -29.23 3.57
C GLY A 756 26.96 -28.24 4.30
N ARG A 757 27.02 -26.95 3.98
CA ARG A 757 26.28 -25.86 4.64
C ARG A 757 26.10 -24.66 3.70
N LEU A 758 25.24 -23.74 4.10
CA LEU A 758 25.02 -22.48 3.37
C LEU A 758 26.19 -21.50 3.58
N PRO A 759 26.46 -20.60 2.61
CA PRO A 759 27.48 -19.58 2.76
C PRO A 759 27.03 -18.53 3.78
N ALA A 760 27.98 -17.89 4.45
CA ALA A 760 27.72 -16.75 5.33
C ALA A 760 27.31 -15.50 4.54
N ALA A 761 27.80 -15.33 3.30
CA ALA A 761 27.51 -14.17 2.48
C ALA A 761 27.42 -14.48 0.98
N LEU A 762 26.55 -13.74 0.28
CA LEU A 762 26.46 -13.64 -1.17
C LEU A 762 26.76 -12.20 -1.58
N ILE A 763 27.65 -12.02 -2.55
CA ILE A 763 28.08 -10.71 -3.03
C ILE A 763 27.86 -10.63 -4.54
N ALA A 764 27.17 -9.58 -5.00
CA ALA A 764 26.89 -9.35 -6.41
C ALA A 764 26.83 -7.86 -6.74
N CYS A 765 27.27 -7.47 -7.93
CA CYS A 765 27.23 -6.08 -8.37
C CYS A 765 25.80 -5.66 -8.76
N VAL A 766 25.45 -4.39 -8.53
CA VAL A 766 24.09 -3.86 -8.73
C VAL A 766 24.15 -2.63 -9.62
N GLY A 767 23.89 -2.83 -10.91
CA GLY A 767 23.43 -1.78 -11.84
C GLY A 767 21.91 -1.69 -11.71
N GLY A 768 21.19 -2.17 -12.73
CA GLY A 768 19.74 -2.41 -12.59
C GLY A 768 19.38 -3.60 -11.67
N GLY A 769 20.31 -4.52 -11.41
CA GLY A 769 20.18 -5.57 -10.37
C GLY A 769 19.90 -7.00 -10.84
N SER A 770 19.79 -7.27 -12.14
CA SER A 770 19.31 -8.58 -12.65
C SER A 770 20.16 -9.78 -12.21
N ASN A 771 21.50 -9.65 -12.20
CA ASN A 771 22.39 -10.72 -11.73
C ASN A 771 22.30 -10.94 -10.21
N ALA A 772 22.18 -9.84 -9.45
CA ALA A 772 22.19 -9.86 -8.00
C ALA A 772 20.91 -10.52 -7.47
N ILE A 773 19.74 -10.08 -7.95
CA ILE A 773 18.48 -10.74 -7.56
C ILE A 773 18.43 -12.20 -8.01
N GLY A 774 19.00 -12.53 -9.18
CA GLY A 774 19.12 -13.91 -9.65
C GLY A 774 19.90 -14.81 -8.70
N LEU A 775 21.00 -14.31 -8.13
CA LEU A 775 21.78 -15.01 -7.10
C LEU A 775 21.03 -15.04 -5.75
N PHE A 776 20.49 -13.91 -5.31
CA PHE A 776 19.89 -13.75 -3.98
C PHE A 776 18.59 -14.53 -3.80
N HIS A 777 17.80 -14.69 -4.87
CA HIS A 777 16.41 -15.16 -4.76
C HIS A 777 16.28 -16.51 -4.04
N ALA A 778 17.20 -17.45 -4.29
CA ALA A 778 17.20 -18.78 -3.66
C ALA A 778 17.56 -18.76 -2.17
N PHE A 779 18.04 -17.64 -1.64
CA PHE A 779 18.50 -17.46 -0.27
C PHE A 779 17.71 -16.38 0.50
N LEU A 780 16.67 -15.80 -0.10
CA LEU A 780 15.87 -14.74 0.55
C LEU A 780 15.28 -15.17 1.89
N ASN A 781 15.00 -16.46 2.05
CA ASN A 781 14.40 -17.05 3.24
C ASN A 781 15.43 -17.60 4.24
N ASP A 782 16.74 -17.47 3.96
CA ASP A 782 17.83 -17.93 4.82
C ASP A 782 18.43 -16.73 5.60
N PRO A 783 17.96 -16.39 6.81
CA PRO A 783 18.37 -15.16 7.52
C PRO A 783 19.84 -15.17 7.92
N GLY A 784 20.46 -16.35 8.04
CA GLY A 784 21.89 -16.50 8.32
C GLY A 784 22.80 -16.21 7.12
N VAL A 785 22.23 -15.97 5.93
CA VAL A 785 22.97 -15.65 4.71
C VAL A 785 22.85 -14.15 4.43
N ALA A 786 23.96 -13.43 4.57
CA ALA A 786 24.04 -12.02 4.21
C ALA A 786 23.94 -11.85 2.69
N LEU A 787 23.08 -10.92 2.24
CA LEU A 787 22.90 -10.59 0.82
C LEU A 787 23.47 -9.20 0.60
N ILE A 788 24.56 -9.09 -0.17
CA ILE A 788 25.34 -7.87 -0.31
C ILE A 788 25.36 -7.44 -1.77
N GLY A 789 24.64 -6.36 -2.07
CA GLY A 789 24.65 -5.70 -3.37
C GLY A 789 25.71 -4.61 -3.44
N VAL A 790 26.54 -4.61 -4.48
CA VAL A 790 27.62 -3.62 -4.66
C VAL A 790 27.31 -2.68 -5.82
N GLU A 791 27.04 -1.41 -5.51
CA GLU A 791 26.82 -0.33 -6.47
C GLU A 791 28.15 0.33 -6.88
N ALA A 792 28.14 1.07 -7.99
CA ALA A 792 29.33 1.81 -8.42
C ALA A 792 29.47 3.13 -7.64
N GLY A 793 30.52 3.21 -6.82
CA GLY A 793 30.92 4.41 -6.09
C GLY A 793 31.62 5.47 -6.95
N GLY A 794 31.96 5.14 -8.21
CA GLY A 794 32.52 6.06 -9.18
C GLY A 794 33.80 6.73 -8.70
N ARG A 795 33.89 8.05 -8.86
CA ARG A 795 35.06 8.89 -8.51
C ARG A 795 34.85 9.74 -7.27
N GLY A 796 33.64 9.76 -6.71
CA GLY A 796 33.29 10.57 -5.55
C GLY A 796 31.82 10.45 -5.19
N THR A 797 31.43 10.99 -4.04
CA THR A 797 30.11 10.81 -3.43
C THR A 797 29.08 11.86 -3.83
N ALA A 798 29.45 12.83 -4.67
CA ALA A 798 28.53 13.87 -5.16
C ALA A 798 27.73 13.36 -6.36
N LEU A 799 26.48 13.83 -6.51
CA LEU A 799 25.67 13.55 -7.70
C LEU A 799 26.46 13.84 -8.99
N GLY A 800 26.39 12.93 -9.96
CA GLY A 800 27.21 13.00 -11.18
C GLY A 800 28.59 12.34 -11.08
N GLN A 801 29.05 11.96 -9.90
CA GLN A 801 30.37 11.32 -9.70
C GLN A 801 30.30 9.84 -9.34
N HIS A 802 29.10 9.28 -9.17
CA HIS A 802 28.86 7.86 -8.88
C HIS A 802 27.55 7.36 -9.50
N ALA A 803 27.29 6.07 -9.36
CA ALA A 803 25.99 5.45 -9.65
C ALA A 803 25.48 4.62 -8.44
N ALA A 804 25.82 5.04 -7.21
CA ALA A 804 25.35 4.43 -5.96
C ALA A 804 24.03 5.06 -5.47
N ARG A 805 22.90 4.37 -5.68
CA ARG A 805 21.54 4.87 -5.38
C ARG A 805 21.20 4.78 -3.89
N PHE A 806 21.78 3.84 -3.15
CA PHE A 806 21.51 3.65 -1.72
C PHE A 806 22.53 4.35 -0.81
N GLN A 807 23.43 5.14 -1.39
CA GLN A 807 24.39 5.94 -0.62
C GLN A 807 23.65 6.89 0.34
N ALA A 808 24.15 7.03 1.56
CA ALA A 808 23.59 7.97 2.54
C ALA A 808 24.02 9.42 2.24
N GLY A 809 23.17 10.39 2.62
CA GLY A 809 23.47 11.83 2.54
C GLY A 809 23.04 12.49 1.22
N GLU A 810 23.49 13.73 1.00
CA GLU A 810 23.04 14.61 -0.10
C GLU A 810 23.39 14.10 -1.52
N GLY A 811 24.26 13.10 -1.65
CA GLY A 811 24.57 12.41 -2.91
C GLY A 811 23.74 11.15 -3.18
N GLY A 812 22.93 10.71 -2.21
CA GLY A 812 22.13 9.49 -2.30
C GLY A 812 20.96 9.57 -3.28
N GLY A 813 20.48 8.40 -3.71
CA GLY A 813 19.24 8.31 -4.47
C GLY A 813 18.01 8.52 -3.58
N THR A 814 16.93 8.98 -4.19
CA THR A 814 15.62 9.12 -3.54
C THR A 814 14.55 8.36 -4.33
N PRO A 815 13.44 7.94 -3.70
CA PRO A 815 12.35 7.28 -4.42
C PRO A 815 11.72 8.17 -5.49
N GLY A 816 11.46 7.62 -6.66
CA GLY A 816 10.80 8.30 -7.76
C GLY A 816 10.54 7.36 -8.94
N VAL A 817 10.08 7.92 -10.06
CA VAL A 817 9.67 7.16 -11.24
C VAL A 817 10.67 7.35 -12.36
N LEU A 818 11.20 6.26 -12.90
CA LEU A 818 12.01 6.27 -14.10
C LEU A 818 11.63 5.10 -15.00
N GLN A 819 11.41 5.40 -16.28
CA GLN A 819 11.24 4.39 -17.35
C GLN A 819 10.20 3.30 -17.00
N GLY A 820 9.05 3.71 -16.47
CA GLY A 820 7.92 2.79 -16.24
C GLY A 820 7.83 2.20 -14.83
N THR A 821 8.81 2.41 -13.95
CA THR A 821 8.82 1.83 -12.60
C THR A 821 9.07 2.87 -11.51
N PHE A 822 8.44 2.70 -10.35
CA PHE A 822 8.76 3.43 -9.12
C PHE A 822 9.85 2.68 -8.34
N SER A 823 10.98 3.33 -8.09
CA SER A 823 12.16 2.77 -7.39
C SER A 823 13.03 3.89 -6.81
N TYR A 824 14.21 3.56 -6.28
CA TYR A 824 15.23 4.56 -5.99
C TYR A 824 15.89 5.04 -7.29
N LEU A 825 16.12 6.35 -7.41
CA LEU A 825 16.96 6.93 -8.45
C LEU A 825 17.80 8.12 -7.95
N LEU A 826 18.93 8.35 -8.61
CA LEU A 826 19.72 9.57 -8.45
C LEU A 826 18.99 10.72 -9.18
N GLN A 827 18.53 11.69 -8.42
CA GLN A 827 17.79 12.85 -8.92
C GLN A 827 18.07 14.08 -8.08
N ASP A 828 17.93 15.26 -8.69
CA ASP A 828 18.06 16.54 -8.00
C ASP A 828 16.80 16.89 -7.18
N ALA A 829 16.85 18.03 -6.49
CA ALA A 829 15.74 18.51 -5.65
C ALA A 829 14.44 18.79 -6.42
N TYR A 830 14.49 18.87 -7.76
CA TYR A 830 13.34 19.10 -8.63
C TYR A 830 12.83 17.79 -9.28
N GLY A 831 13.40 16.64 -8.90
CA GLY A 831 13.05 15.33 -9.47
C GLY A 831 13.61 15.11 -10.88
N GLN A 832 14.61 15.89 -11.32
CA GLN A 832 15.31 15.63 -12.57
C GLN A 832 16.36 14.54 -12.37
N VAL A 833 16.41 13.58 -13.28
CA VAL A 833 17.39 12.47 -13.22
C VAL A 833 18.80 13.03 -13.31
N ALA A 834 19.59 12.81 -12.26
CA ALA A 834 20.96 13.27 -12.17
C ALA A 834 21.88 12.48 -13.14
N PRO A 835 22.96 13.09 -13.63
CA PRO A 835 24.01 12.34 -14.32
C PRO A 835 24.66 11.32 -13.38
N THR A 836 25.30 10.31 -13.96
CA THR A 836 26.01 9.26 -13.22
C THR A 836 27.43 9.12 -13.74
N HIS A 837 28.26 8.45 -12.94
CA HIS A 837 29.59 8.05 -13.36
C HIS A 837 29.97 6.68 -12.81
N SER A 838 30.53 5.84 -13.67
CA SER A 838 31.30 4.66 -13.30
C SER A 838 32.27 4.31 -14.43
N ILE A 839 33.42 3.74 -14.07
CA ILE A 839 34.30 3.09 -15.05
C ILE A 839 33.62 1.90 -15.75
N SER A 840 32.62 1.30 -15.10
CA SER A 840 31.89 0.14 -15.58
C SER A 840 30.55 0.54 -16.20
N ALA A 841 30.46 0.52 -17.53
CA ALA A 841 29.26 0.91 -18.27
C ALA A 841 27.98 0.12 -17.86
N GLY A 842 28.09 -1.13 -17.41
CA GLY A 842 26.93 -1.90 -16.94
C GLY A 842 26.39 -1.52 -15.56
N LEU A 843 27.13 -0.71 -14.78
CA LEU A 843 26.71 -0.19 -13.48
C LEU A 843 26.36 1.31 -13.53
N ASP A 844 26.76 2.01 -14.60
CA ASP A 844 26.53 3.43 -14.84
C ASP A 844 25.06 3.71 -15.21
N TYR A 845 24.18 3.59 -14.23
CA TYR A 845 22.75 3.76 -14.41
C TYR A 845 22.12 4.41 -13.16
N PRO A 846 21.24 5.42 -13.32
CA PRO A 846 20.77 6.25 -12.21
C PRO A 846 19.72 5.58 -11.31
N SER A 847 19.15 4.43 -11.67
CA SER A 847 18.08 3.78 -10.89
C SER A 847 18.42 2.32 -10.59
N VAL A 848 17.55 1.63 -9.87
CA VAL A 848 17.74 0.23 -9.43
C VAL A 848 16.42 -0.52 -9.50
N GLY A 849 16.46 -1.84 -9.65
CA GLY A 849 15.24 -2.66 -9.72
C GLY A 849 14.34 -2.50 -8.48
N PRO A 850 13.01 -2.51 -8.63
CA PRO A 850 12.07 -2.24 -7.55
C PRO A 850 12.11 -3.30 -6.43
N GLU A 851 12.42 -4.55 -6.75
CA GLU A 851 12.60 -5.59 -5.73
C GLU A 851 13.84 -5.31 -4.88
N HIS A 852 14.93 -4.79 -5.47
CA HIS A 852 16.11 -4.38 -4.69
C HIS A 852 15.80 -3.22 -3.74
N ALA A 853 15.01 -2.24 -4.17
CA ALA A 853 14.51 -1.16 -3.33
C ALA A 853 13.69 -1.69 -2.14
N GLU A 854 12.83 -2.69 -2.36
CA GLU A 854 12.08 -3.35 -1.29
C GLU A 854 13.02 -4.13 -0.35
N LEU A 855 14.00 -4.88 -0.90
CA LEU A 855 14.99 -5.60 -0.11
C LEU A 855 15.83 -4.67 0.78
N HIS A 856 16.18 -3.48 0.27
CA HIS A 856 16.87 -2.42 0.99
C HIS A 856 16.02 -1.90 2.15
N ASP A 857 14.79 -1.46 1.86
CA ASP A 857 13.92 -0.83 2.86
C ASP A 857 13.54 -1.79 3.99
N ARG A 858 13.31 -3.06 3.67
CA ARG A 858 13.05 -4.11 4.68
C ARG A 858 14.31 -4.65 5.35
N ARG A 859 15.49 -4.14 4.98
CA ARG A 859 16.81 -4.54 5.50
C ARG A 859 17.10 -6.04 5.33
N ARG A 860 16.58 -6.66 4.27
CA ARG A 860 16.93 -8.05 3.93
C ARG A 860 18.25 -8.15 3.17
N ALA A 861 18.55 -7.16 2.33
CA ALA A 861 19.84 -7.05 1.65
C ALA A 861 20.54 -5.75 2.04
N GLU A 862 21.86 -5.83 2.16
CA GLU A 862 22.74 -4.70 2.38
C GLU A 862 23.24 -4.20 1.03
N TYR A 863 23.32 -2.88 0.85
CA TYR A 863 23.87 -2.26 -0.36
C TYR A 863 25.03 -1.35 0.01
N VAL A 864 26.15 -1.55 -0.67
CA VAL A 864 27.41 -0.82 -0.46
C VAL A 864 27.93 -0.31 -1.80
N ALA A 865 28.90 0.59 -1.77
CA ALA A 865 29.52 1.14 -2.96
C ALA A 865 31.01 0.77 -3.03
N ALA A 866 31.48 0.42 -4.22
CA ALA A 866 32.91 0.28 -4.53
C ALA A 866 33.30 1.31 -5.58
N ASP A 867 34.35 2.09 -5.32
CA ASP A 867 34.84 3.11 -6.26
C ASP A 867 35.60 2.48 -7.45
N ASP A 868 35.85 3.30 -8.48
CA ASP A 868 36.49 2.86 -9.71
C ASP A 868 37.90 2.28 -9.46
N ALA A 869 38.64 2.83 -8.50
CA ALA A 869 40.00 2.38 -8.17
C ALA A 869 39.98 1.00 -7.49
N ALA A 870 39.07 0.79 -6.53
CA ALA A 870 38.85 -0.50 -5.89
C ALA A 870 38.43 -1.57 -6.90
N ALA A 871 37.56 -1.24 -7.85
CA ALA A 871 37.15 -2.17 -8.91
C ALA A 871 38.33 -2.55 -9.83
N LEU A 872 39.17 -1.59 -10.22
CA LEU A 872 40.37 -1.85 -11.03
C LEU A 872 41.38 -2.74 -10.29
N GLU A 873 41.64 -2.46 -9.01
CA GLU A 873 42.52 -3.26 -8.17
C GLU A 873 42.00 -4.69 -8.02
N ALA A 874 40.70 -4.84 -7.75
CA ALA A 874 40.05 -6.14 -7.61
C ALA A 874 40.07 -6.95 -8.91
N CYS A 875 39.88 -6.30 -10.07
CA CYS A 875 40.02 -6.94 -11.37
C CYS A 875 41.43 -7.49 -11.57
N GLN A 876 42.45 -6.65 -11.31
CA GLN A 876 43.85 -7.04 -11.44
C GLN A 876 44.22 -8.17 -10.46
N ARG A 877 43.71 -8.10 -9.22
CA ARG A 877 43.95 -9.10 -8.18
C ARG A 877 43.36 -10.45 -8.57
N LEU A 878 42.08 -10.51 -8.96
CA LEU A 878 41.44 -11.76 -9.39
C LEU A 878 42.15 -12.35 -10.63
N SER A 879 42.55 -11.50 -11.57
CA SER A 879 43.27 -11.92 -12.78
C SER A 879 44.62 -12.57 -12.44
N ARG A 880 45.40 -11.98 -11.53
CA ARG A 880 46.73 -12.50 -11.15
C ARG A 880 46.66 -13.74 -10.26
N LEU A 881 45.68 -13.78 -9.35
CA LEU A 881 45.57 -14.86 -8.38
C LEU A 881 44.85 -16.08 -8.96
N GLU A 882 43.77 -15.89 -9.71
CA GLU A 882 42.91 -16.99 -10.16
C GLU A 882 42.90 -17.18 -11.68
N GLY A 883 43.61 -16.34 -12.46
CA GLY A 883 43.62 -16.44 -13.92
C GLY A 883 42.27 -16.13 -14.56
N ILE A 884 41.41 -15.40 -13.85
CA ILE A 884 40.06 -15.02 -14.30
C ILE A 884 40.06 -13.50 -14.48
N ILE A 885 39.82 -13.04 -15.71
CA ILE A 885 39.64 -11.62 -16.01
C ILE A 885 38.14 -11.30 -15.90
N PRO A 886 37.66 -10.74 -14.77
CA PRO A 886 36.25 -10.45 -14.60
C PRO A 886 35.86 -9.21 -15.43
N ALA A 887 34.58 -9.12 -15.79
CA ALA A 887 34.04 -7.84 -16.23
C ALA A 887 34.16 -6.80 -15.10
N LEU A 888 34.37 -5.53 -15.46
CA LEU A 888 34.50 -4.44 -14.48
C LEU A 888 33.27 -4.33 -13.56
N GLU A 889 32.08 -4.71 -14.03
CA GLU A 889 30.88 -4.83 -13.20
C GLU A 889 31.12 -5.82 -12.05
N SER A 890 31.57 -7.04 -12.39
CA SER A 890 31.83 -8.11 -11.42
C SER A 890 32.99 -7.76 -10.49
N ALA A 891 33.97 -6.99 -10.98
CA ALA A 891 35.11 -6.56 -10.18
C ALA A 891 34.70 -5.68 -8.98
N HIS A 892 33.57 -4.96 -9.04
CA HIS A 892 33.02 -4.25 -7.88
C HIS A 892 32.61 -5.24 -6.77
N ALA A 893 31.97 -6.35 -7.13
CA ALA A 893 31.63 -7.41 -6.17
C ALA A 893 32.88 -8.06 -5.57
N VAL A 894 33.93 -8.25 -6.37
CA VAL A 894 35.22 -8.76 -5.90
C VAL A 894 35.90 -7.77 -4.95
N ALA A 895 35.84 -6.47 -5.24
CA ALA A 895 36.40 -5.44 -4.36
C ALA A 895 35.78 -5.47 -2.95
N GLU A 896 34.47 -5.62 -2.88
CA GLU A 896 33.79 -5.75 -1.59
C GLU A 896 34.14 -7.07 -0.87
N ALA A 897 34.30 -8.16 -1.62
CA ALA A 897 34.78 -9.42 -1.05
C ALA A 897 36.19 -9.28 -0.46
N CYS A 898 37.11 -8.60 -1.17
CA CYS A 898 38.45 -8.29 -0.67
C CYS A 898 38.42 -7.50 0.65
N ARG A 899 37.42 -6.63 0.83
CA ARG A 899 37.26 -5.86 2.07
C ARG A 899 36.70 -6.69 3.23
N ARG A 900 35.76 -7.60 2.96
CA ARG A 900 35.03 -8.36 3.99
C ARG A 900 35.66 -9.69 4.36
N ALA A 901 36.20 -10.43 3.40
CA ALA A 901 36.72 -11.78 3.63
C ALA A 901 37.73 -11.86 4.81
N PRO A 902 38.67 -10.90 4.97
CA PRO A 902 39.62 -10.91 6.09
C PRO A 902 38.98 -10.75 7.48
N GLN A 903 37.74 -10.23 7.54
CA GLN A 903 37.00 -9.96 8.77
C GLN A 903 36.05 -11.09 9.14
N MET A 904 35.99 -12.15 8.33
CA MET A 904 35.08 -13.27 8.50
C MET A 904 35.82 -14.49 9.06
N GLU A 905 35.09 -15.35 9.75
CA GLU A 905 35.64 -16.58 10.32
C GLU A 905 36.27 -17.46 9.23
N LEU A 906 37.42 -18.07 9.56
CA LEU A 906 38.19 -18.92 8.64
C LEU A 906 37.40 -20.12 8.12
N ASP A 907 36.49 -20.62 8.94
CA ASP A 907 35.62 -21.71 8.57
C ASP A 907 34.41 -21.24 7.77
N SER A 908 34.10 -19.96 7.62
CA SER A 908 32.94 -19.47 6.86
C SER A 908 33.17 -19.52 5.34
N ALA A 909 32.10 -19.52 4.56
CA ALA A 909 32.17 -19.47 3.09
C ALA A 909 31.42 -18.24 2.55
N MET A 910 31.90 -17.65 1.46
CA MET A 910 31.21 -16.60 0.72
C MET A 910 31.14 -16.92 -0.77
N ILE A 911 30.06 -16.49 -1.44
CA ILE A 911 29.90 -16.61 -2.89
C ILE A 911 29.90 -15.22 -3.53
N ILE A 912 30.73 -15.04 -4.55
CA ILE A 912 30.78 -13.86 -5.39
C ILE A 912 30.17 -14.21 -6.76
N ASN A 913 29.22 -13.41 -7.23
CA ASN A 913 28.71 -13.57 -8.59
C ASN A 913 29.66 -12.95 -9.61
N ILE A 914 30.36 -13.77 -10.40
CA ILE A 914 31.15 -13.29 -11.54
C ILE A 914 30.20 -13.18 -12.73
N SER A 915 29.49 -12.04 -12.77
CA SER A 915 28.34 -11.79 -13.64
C SER A 915 28.65 -11.78 -15.15
N GLY A 916 29.92 -11.66 -15.52
CA GLY A 916 30.40 -11.66 -16.90
C GLY A 916 31.94 -11.56 -16.98
N ARG A 917 32.48 -11.84 -18.17
CA ARG A 917 33.93 -11.80 -18.48
C ARG A 917 34.42 -10.44 -18.97
N GLY A 918 35.69 -10.15 -18.70
CA GLY A 918 36.33 -8.86 -18.93
C GLY A 918 36.88 -8.60 -20.33
N ASP A 919 36.67 -9.48 -21.32
CA ASP A 919 37.15 -9.28 -22.70
C ASP A 919 36.72 -7.92 -23.26
N LYS A 920 35.49 -7.50 -22.95
CA LYS A 920 34.92 -6.22 -23.39
C LYS A 920 35.56 -4.99 -22.74
N ASP A 921 36.27 -5.19 -21.63
CA ASP A 921 36.86 -4.13 -20.82
C ASP A 921 38.36 -3.99 -21.06
N MET A 922 38.96 -4.81 -21.95
CA MET A 922 40.41 -4.84 -22.17
C MET A 922 40.99 -3.49 -22.62
N ASP A 923 40.27 -2.72 -23.44
CA ASP A 923 40.73 -1.37 -23.85
C ASP A 923 40.77 -0.41 -22.66
N ILE A 924 39.76 -0.48 -21.79
CA ILE A 924 39.68 0.32 -20.56
C ILE A 924 40.81 -0.12 -19.61
N LEU A 925 40.94 -1.42 -19.35
CA LEU A 925 41.96 -1.98 -18.47
C LEU A 925 43.37 -1.64 -18.95
N THR A 926 43.64 -1.75 -20.26
CA THR A 926 44.94 -1.41 -20.86
C THR A 926 45.31 0.04 -20.61
N ARG A 927 44.36 0.96 -20.76
CA ARG A 927 44.57 2.39 -20.53
C ARG A 927 44.73 2.72 -19.06
N GLU A 928 43.78 2.31 -18.21
CA GLU A 928 43.75 2.72 -16.79
C GLU A 928 44.84 2.01 -15.96
N LEU A 929 45.17 0.76 -16.28
CA LEU A 929 46.25 0.01 -15.62
C LEU A 929 47.61 0.16 -16.31
N LYS A 930 47.68 0.92 -17.41
CA LYS A 930 48.90 1.17 -18.19
C LYS A 930 49.62 -0.12 -18.60
N LEU A 931 48.89 -1.11 -19.12
CA LEU A 931 49.44 -2.44 -19.42
C LEU A 931 50.44 -2.47 -20.59
N ASN A 932 50.41 -1.44 -21.44
CA ASN A 932 51.31 -1.27 -22.59
C ASN A 932 52.38 -0.18 -22.36
N ALA A 933 52.54 0.31 -21.12
CA ALA A 933 53.47 1.38 -20.76
C ALA A 933 54.85 0.85 -20.34
#